data_AF-C7QCY8-F1
#
_entry.id   AF-C7QCY8-F1
#
_cell.length_a   1.000
_cell.length_b   1.000
_cell.length_c   1.000
_cell.angle_alpha   90.00
_cell.angle_beta   90.00
_cell.angle_gamma   90.00
#
_symmetry.space_group_name_H-M   'P 1'
#
loop_
_entity.id
_entity.type
_entity.pdbx_description
1 polymer ?
#
loop_
_entity_poly.entity_id
_entity_poly.type
_entity_poly.pdbx_seq_one_letter_code
_entity_poly.pdbx_strand_id
1 'polypeptide(L)'
;MLSDAFPSFLIGLREGLEAGLVVSILLASLAKAGRKDRAGSVWLGVAAAAALSLSFAAVLTFTSAHLPPKAQDVFGGVMAMLAVAFVTTMVFWMRRASASMSGDLKAKLAAALGASAGMLVFTAFAAVAREGLETALFLWTTAQTAHDKSGPAVGAVTGIAVAALLCWGLYHRALKLNLAKFFKVTGFVLVVIAAGVLAYGLTDLQESGAVGGFTSYAWDLSAHLDPNAWYAQLVAGTLNLTPKMTWLAVVGYVAYLAPVMFFYLRPAVVAVRPAPAATPVAAAPAPAPAPSPAPAPVPARKPTPRWALGTATIAVPAVAAVAVIVAVGPGSSAKGAQTIEVSAASCGKGFDGLTTGEHTFQMKNTGDVAAEVYLLDPSTSAVYGEIEGLAPGTTRPMTATIGGGTYAWRCVPNGKNAVTSEAKRASGSGSSTTAVVPITEKDLDAPLDQYRAYVTDHLNELAGYTDTLKQDVDSGDLAKAKQDWLTAHLAYNRLGAAYGTFGDWDAKIDGRADSLPDKVQDKDFTGFHRLEYGLWHGEAAASLTPIADQLDTDVHGLVGDWPKQDFDPADLPLRAHEILENALQFQLTGDADYGSGTTLATADANLAGTREVLSVIRPLIQARDPQGLQQIDTWLNRFATTLTTAKHPDGTWTPAAQLDPTARQKLNGTLGELLEQLAVVPDLLEIRKAT
;
A
#
# COMPACT_ATOMS: atom_id res chain seq x y z
N MET A 1 21.59 -22.95 -22.99
CA MET A 1 22.16 -21.58 -22.73
C MET A 1 21.34 -20.42 -23.30
N LEU A 2 21.26 -20.16 -24.62
CA LEU A 2 20.52 -18.98 -25.16
C LEU A 2 19.00 -19.08 -24.99
N SER A 3 18.47 -20.31 -25.05
CA SER A 3 17.06 -20.63 -24.82
C SER A 3 16.56 -20.19 -23.44
N ASP A 4 17.33 -20.53 -22.41
CA ASP A 4 16.96 -20.37 -21.00
C ASP A 4 17.34 -18.97 -20.49
N ALA A 5 18.21 -18.27 -21.22
CA ALA A 5 18.58 -16.89 -20.93
C ALA A 5 17.54 -15.88 -21.44
N PHE A 6 16.77 -16.21 -22.47
CA PHE A 6 15.88 -15.26 -23.13
C PHE A 6 14.71 -14.78 -22.26
N PRO A 7 13.98 -15.65 -21.51
CA PRO A 7 12.93 -15.19 -20.60
C PRO A 7 13.47 -14.28 -19.49
N SER A 8 14.57 -14.67 -18.84
CA SER A 8 15.23 -13.86 -17.81
C SER A 8 15.84 -12.57 -18.36
N PHE A 9 16.27 -12.56 -19.62
CA PHE A 9 16.68 -11.34 -20.32
C PHE A 9 15.53 -10.36 -20.49
N LEU A 10 14.35 -10.82 -20.92
CA LEU A 10 13.19 -9.95 -21.08
C LEU A 10 12.68 -9.40 -19.74
N ILE A 11 12.69 -10.23 -18.69
CA ILE A 11 12.36 -9.82 -17.32
C ILE A 11 13.38 -8.76 -16.86
N GLY A 12 14.68 -9.06 -16.90
CA GLY A 12 15.72 -8.12 -16.47
C GLY A 12 15.74 -6.81 -17.29
N LEU A 13 15.42 -6.88 -18.58
CA LEU A 13 15.31 -5.71 -19.46
C LEU A 13 14.10 -4.84 -19.11
N ARG A 14 12.95 -5.44 -18.82
CA ARG A 14 11.72 -4.72 -18.49
C ARG A 14 11.83 -4.08 -17.13
N GLU A 15 12.03 -4.88 -16.09
CA GLU A 15 12.00 -4.39 -14.71
C GLU A 15 13.19 -3.43 -14.47
N GLY A 16 14.34 -3.72 -15.09
CA GLY A 16 15.48 -2.81 -15.10
C GLY A 16 15.20 -1.47 -15.79
N LEU A 17 14.37 -1.45 -16.83
CA LEU A 17 14.00 -0.22 -17.53
C LEU A 17 12.95 0.57 -16.74
N GLU A 18 12.03 -0.08 -16.05
CA GLU A 18 11.05 0.56 -15.17
C GLU A 18 11.73 1.23 -13.97
N ALA A 19 12.55 0.49 -13.24
CA ALA A 19 13.38 1.04 -12.16
C ALA A 19 14.32 2.14 -12.68
N GLY A 20 15.01 1.87 -13.80
CA GLY A 20 15.98 2.79 -14.40
C GLY A 20 15.36 4.08 -14.94
N LEU A 21 14.11 4.05 -15.40
CA LEU A 21 13.39 5.23 -15.90
C LEU A 21 12.99 6.15 -14.74
N VAL A 22 12.55 5.60 -13.60
CA VAL A 22 12.29 6.40 -12.38
C VAL A 22 13.58 7.08 -11.91
N VAL A 23 14.68 6.31 -11.82
CA VAL A 23 16.00 6.86 -11.45
C VAL A 23 16.47 7.93 -12.43
N SER A 24 16.29 7.72 -13.73
CA SER A 24 16.65 8.68 -14.78
C SER A 24 15.84 9.98 -14.68
N ILE A 25 14.54 9.89 -14.36
CA ILE A 25 13.69 11.07 -14.12
C ILE A 25 14.15 11.83 -12.88
N LEU A 26 14.47 11.14 -11.78
CA LEU A 26 14.97 11.78 -10.55
C LEU A 26 16.31 12.49 -10.81
N LEU A 27 17.25 11.82 -11.47
CA LEU A 27 18.56 12.39 -11.82
C LEU A 27 18.42 13.55 -12.82
N ALA A 28 17.53 13.45 -13.81
CA ALA A 28 17.27 14.52 -14.76
C ALA A 28 16.62 15.74 -14.09
N SER A 29 15.73 15.51 -13.12
CA SER A 29 15.08 16.56 -12.33
C SER A 29 16.09 17.30 -11.45
N LEU A 30 16.99 16.58 -10.76
CA LEU A 30 18.09 17.16 -9.99
C LEU A 30 19.07 17.95 -10.87
N ALA A 31 19.39 17.41 -12.06
CA ALA A 31 20.26 18.09 -13.02
C ALA A 31 19.61 19.39 -13.56
N LYS A 32 18.31 19.37 -13.83
CA LYS A 32 17.54 20.56 -14.28
C LYS A 32 17.41 21.62 -13.17
N ALA A 33 17.34 21.18 -11.92
CA ALA A 33 17.30 22.05 -10.74
C ALA A 33 18.67 22.61 -10.31
N GLY A 34 19.75 22.29 -11.03
CA GLY A 34 21.11 22.72 -10.66
C GLY A 34 21.69 22.03 -9.42
N ARG A 35 21.03 20.99 -8.89
CA ARG A 35 21.37 20.29 -7.64
C ARG A 35 22.06 18.94 -7.89
N LYS A 36 23.08 18.94 -8.76
CA LYS A 36 23.86 17.72 -9.08
C LYS A 36 24.61 17.16 -7.85
N ASP A 37 24.84 17.99 -6.84
CA ASP A 37 25.41 17.62 -5.54
C ASP A 37 24.62 16.52 -4.83
N ARG A 38 23.30 16.42 -5.07
CA ARG A 38 22.42 15.44 -4.44
C ARG A 38 22.25 14.13 -5.21
N ALA A 39 22.92 13.96 -6.34
CA ALA A 39 22.85 12.71 -7.10
C ALA A 39 23.32 11.49 -6.28
N GLY A 40 24.26 11.70 -5.34
CA GLY A 40 24.72 10.65 -4.42
C GLY A 40 23.62 10.08 -3.53
N SER A 41 22.62 10.88 -3.15
CA SER A 41 21.46 10.44 -2.37
C SER A 41 20.57 9.47 -3.15
N VAL A 42 20.38 9.72 -4.44
CA VAL A 42 19.63 8.81 -5.32
C VAL A 42 20.37 7.48 -5.45
N TRP A 43 21.68 7.52 -5.70
CA TRP A 43 22.49 6.30 -5.81
C TRP A 43 22.57 5.49 -4.51
N LEU A 44 22.54 6.15 -3.35
CA LEU A 44 22.45 5.46 -2.05
C LEU A 44 21.13 4.69 -1.92
N GLY A 45 20.01 5.28 -2.32
CA GLY A 45 18.70 4.61 -2.34
C GLY A 45 18.67 3.42 -3.31
N VAL A 46 19.21 3.61 -4.52
CA VAL A 46 19.35 2.54 -5.54
C VAL A 46 20.20 1.38 -5.01
N ALA A 47 21.34 1.67 -4.37
CA ALA A 47 22.21 0.65 -3.82
C ALA A 47 21.55 -0.14 -2.67
N ALA A 48 20.83 0.55 -1.79
CA ALA A 48 20.06 -0.09 -0.71
C ALA A 48 18.95 -1.00 -1.26
N ALA A 49 18.23 -0.55 -2.29
CA ALA A 49 17.19 -1.34 -2.94
C ALA A 49 17.74 -2.58 -3.67
N ALA A 50 18.88 -2.43 -4.35
CA ALA A 50 19.56 -3.55 -4.99
C ALA A 50 20.04 -4.58 -3.96
N ALA A 51 20.59 -4.14 -2.82
CA ALA A 51 21.00 -5.02 -1.72
C ALA A 51 19.81 -5.79 -1.12
N LEU A 52 18.68 -5.10 -0.91
CA LEU A 52 17.44 -5.73 -0.44
C LEU A 52 16.94 -6.80 -1.42
N SER A 53 16.91 -6.48 -2.72
CA SER A 53 16.43 -7.38 -3.78
C SER A 53 17.30 -8.64 -3.91
N LEU A 54 18.63 -8.48 -3.84
CA LEU A 54 19.57 -9.59 -3.83
C LEU A 54 19.43 -10.45 -2.56
N SER A 55 19.22 -9.82 -1.41
CA SER A 55 18.99 -10.52 -0.13
C SER A 55 17.70 -11.33 -0.18
N PHE A 56 16.63 -10.76 -0.73
CA PHE A 56 15.36 -11.44 -0.93
C PHE A 56 15.49 -12.65 -1.86
N ALA A 57 16.17 -12.50 -3.01
CA ALA A 57 16.46 -13.62 -3.91
C ALA A 57 17.28 -14.74 -3.23
N ALA A 58 18.25 -14.37 -2.39
CA ALA A 58 19.05 -15.32 -1.63
C ALA A 58 18.22 -16.09 -0.60
N VAL A 59 17.32 -15.40 0.12
CA VAL A 59 16.39 -16.03 1.09
C VAL A 59 15.46 -17.02 0.38
N LEU A 60 14.88 -16.65 -0.77
CA LEU A 60 14.03 -17.55 -1.56
C LEU A 60 14.79 -18.81 -2.01
N THR A 61 16.00 -18.63 -2.52
CA THR A 61 16.85 -19.74 -2.98
C THR A 61 17.24 -20.66 -1.83
N PHE A 62 17.61 -20.10 -0.68
CA PHE A 62 17.99 -20.88 0.49
C PHE A 62 16.81 -21.63 1.09
N THR A 63 15.64 -21.00 1.18
CA THR A 63 14.41 -21.63 1.72
C THR A 63 13.99 -22.82 0.87
N SER A 64 14.00 -22.66 -0.46
CA SER A 64 13.62 -23.74 -1.39
C SER A 64 14.58 -24.93 -1.36
N ALA A 65 15.87 -24.70 -1.12
CA ALA A 65 16.87 -25.77 -1.08
C ALA A 65 16.75 -26.70 0.14
N HIS A 66 15.96 -26.33 1.16
CA HIS A 66 15.78 -27.11 2.39
C HIS A 66 14.42 -27.83 2.46
N LEU A 67 13.60 -27.76 1.40
CA LEU A 67 12.33 -28.48 1.32
C LEU A 67 12.53 -29.94 0.87
N PRO A 68 11.74 -30.89 1.39
CA PRO A 68 11.68 -32.25 0.84
C PRO A 68 11.23 -32.24 -0.64
N PRO A 69 11.69 -33.18 -1.50
CA PRO A 69 11.42 -33.16 -2.95
C PRO A 69 9.94 -33.01 -3.32
N LYS A 70 9.05 -33.76 -2.65
CA LYS A 70 7.60 -33.66 -2.86
C LYS A 70 7.05 -32.26 -2.52
N ALA A 71 7.58 -31.63 -1.48
CA ALA A 71 7.19 -30.27 -1.11
C ALA A 71 7.77 -29.25 -2.07
N GLN A 72 8.94 -29.52 -2.66
CA GLN A 72 9.55 -28.70 -3.70
C GLN A 72 8.71 -28.68 -4.98
N ASP A 73 8.18 -29.83 -5.41
CA ASP A 73 7.33 -29.92 -6.61
C ASP A 73 5.97 -29.22 -6.39
N VAL A 74 5.32 -29.43 -5.23
CA VAL A 74 4.09 -28.70 -4.87
C VAL A 74 4.35 -27.20 -4.79
N PHE A 75 5.46 -26.81 -4.15
CA PHE A 75 5.83 -25.42 -3.99
C PHE A 75 6.14 -24.75 -5.33
N GLY A 76 6.90 -25.42 -6.21
CA GLY A 76 7.17 -24.97 -7.58
C GLY A 76 5.89 -24.78 -8.38
N GLY A 77 4.99 -25.76 -8.31
CA GLY A 77 3.67 -25.71 -8.94
C GLY A 77 2.80 -24.54 -8.48
N VAL A 78 2.66 -24.34 -7.16
CA VAL A 78 1.90 -23.23 -6.57
C VAL A 78 2.53 -21.87 -6.90
N MET A 79 3.85 -21.77 -6.81
CA MET A 79 4.58 -20.53 -7.11
C MET A 79 4.46 -20.15 -8.59
N ALA A 80 4.44 -21.13 -9.50
CA ALA A 80 4.18 -20.89 -10.92
C ALA A 80 2.77 -20.32 -11.16
N MET A 81 1.74 -20.81 -10.45
CA MET A 81 0.38 -20.24 -10.54
C MET A 81 0.34 -18.78 -10.06
N LEU A 82 0.97 -18.49 -8.92
CA LEU A 82 1.06 -17.14 -8.37
C LEU A 82 1.82 -16.19 -9.30
N ALA A 83 2.95 -16.65 -9.86
CA ALA A 83 3.72 -15.89 -10.83
C ALA A 83 2.88 -15.54 -12.07
N VAL A 84 2.13 -16.50 -12.61
CA VAL A 84 1.25 -16.27 -13.78
C VAL A 84 0.13 -15.28 -13.46
N ALA A 85 -0.53 -15.40 -12.31
CA ALA A 85 -1.57 -14.46 -11.89
C ALA A 85 -1.01 -13.03 -11.75
N PHE A 86 0.17 -12.91 -11.14
CA PHE A 86 0.84 -11.63 -10.93
C PHE A 86 1.35 -11.01 -12.24
N VAL A 87 2.04 -11.77 -13.11
CA VAL A 87 2.48 -11.31 -14.43
C VAL A 87 1.29 -10.84 -15.26
N THR A 88 0.18 -11.57 -15.25
CA THR A 88 -1.03 -11.20 -16.00
C THR A 88 -1.59 -9.87 -15.52
N THR A 89 -1.74 -9.72 -14.20
CA THR A 89 -2.22 -8.48 -13.58
C THR A 89 -1.32 -7.30 -13.95
N MET A 90 -0.01 -7.48 -13.87
CA MET A 90 0.97 -6.45 -14.18
C MET A 90 0.96 -6.05 -15.66
N VAL A 91 0.86 -7.01 -16.59
CA VAL A 91 0.82 -6.74 -18.03
C VAL A 91 -0.39 -5.87 -18.41
N PHE A 92 -1.54 -6.07 -17.76
CA PHE A 92 -2.72 -5.21 -17.95
C PHE A 92 -2.59 -3.85 -17.23
N TRP A 93 -2.04 -3.83 -16.01
CA TRP A 93 -1.80 -2.60 -15.26
C TRP A 93 -0.86 -1.65 -16.03
N MET A 94 0.28 -2.15 -16.53
CA MET A 94 1.24 -1.35 -17.30
C MET A 94 0.68 -0.83 -18.61
N ARG A 95 -0.14 -1.64 -19.30
CA ARG A 95 -0.82 -1.19 -20.52
C ARG A 95 -1.68 0.04 -20.25
N ARG A 96 -2.33 0.11 -19.07
CA ARG A 96 -3.09 1.28 -18.60
C ARG A 96 -2.18 2.44 -18.16
N ALA A 97 -1.11 2.15 -17.41
CA ALA A 97 -0.17 3.14 -16.87
C ALA A 97 0.65 3.86 -17.96
N SER A 98 1.00 3.19 -19.07
CA SER A 98 1.76 3.79 -20.17
C SER A 98 1.05 4.99 -20.84
N ALA A 99 -0.27 5.14 -20.65
CA ALA A 99 -1.07 6.25 -21.17
C ALA A 99 -1.03 7.51 -20.27
N SER A 100 -0.67 7.42 -18.98
CA SER A 100 -0.74 8.52 -18.00
C SER A 100 0.61 9.14 -17.62
N MET A 101 1.73 8.58 -18.07
CA MET A 101 3.10 8.96 -17.65
C MET A 101 3.47 10.45 -17.85
N SER A 102 2.76 11.16 -18.73
CA SER A 102 3.03 12.59 -19.00
C SER A 102 2.62 13.53 -17.85
N GLY A 103 1.66 13.12 -17.03
CA GLY A 103 1.15 13.90 -15.88
C GLY A 103 2.03 13.75 -14.63
N ASP A 104 2.40 12.51 -14.30
CA ASP A 104 3.21 12.16 -13.12
C ASP A 104 4.60 12.77 -13.12
N LEU A 105 5.20 12.98 -14.30
CA LEU A 105 6.50 13.62 -14.40
C LEU A 105 6.51 15.04 -13.83
N LYS A 106 5.39 15.78 -13.97
CA LYS A 106 5.28 17.17 -13.46
C LYS A 106 5.08 17.21 -11.94
N ALA A 107 4.34 16.26 -11.38
CA ALA A 107 4.14 16.12 -9.93
C ALA A 107 5.43 15.69 -9.21
N LYS A 108 6.17 14.72 -9.78
CA LYS A 108 7.46 14.26 -9.23
C LYS A 108 8.57 15.31 -9.33
N LEU A 109 8.50 16.21 -10.33
CA LEU A 109 9.35 17.39 -10.45
C LEU A 109 9.11 18.40 -9.31
N ALA A 110 7.87 18.58 -8.85
CA ALA A 110 7.54 19.47 -7.74
C ALA A 110 8.01 18.91 -6.39
N ALA A 111 7.85 17.60 -6.16
CA ALA A 111 8.29 16.93 -4.94
C ALA A 111 9.83 16.90 -4.79
N ALA A 112 10.57 16.69 -5.87
CA ALA A 112 12.04 16.60 -5.84
C ALA A 112 12.74 17.93 -5.54
N LEU A 113 12.08 19.07 -5.77
CA LEU A 113 12.63 20.41 -5.52
C LEU A 113 12.60 20.81 -4.03
N GLY A 114 11.69 20.23 -3.23
CA GLY A 114 11.57 20.48 -1.78
C GLY A 114 12.13 19.36 -0.88
N ALA A 115 12.44 18.19 -1.44
CA ALA A 115 12.81 17.00 -0.67
C ALA A 115 14.19 17.12 0.02
N SER A 116 14.26 16.62 1.26
CA SER A 116 15.51 16.42 2.00
C SER A 116 16.35 15.31 1.35
N ALA A 117 17.66 15.27 1.65
CA ALA A 117 18.53 14.20 1.14
C ALA A 117 18.02 12.81 1.55
N GLY A 118 17.45 12.66 2.75
CA GLY A 118 16.83 11.42 3.22
C GLY A 118 15.57 11.04 2.44
N MET A 119 14.71 12.01 2.10
CA MET A 119 13.52 11.75 1.29
C MET A 119 13.87 11.36 -0.15
N LEU A 120 14.95 11.92 -0.73
CA LEU A 120 15.46 11.48 -2.04
C LEU A 120 16.01 10.05 -2.00
N VAL A 121 16.72 9.67 -0.92
CA VAL A 121 17.18 8.29 -0.70
C VAL A 121 15.99 7.35 -0.59
N PHE A 122 15.00 7.69 0.24
CA PHE A 122 13.80 6.88 0.46
C PHE A 122 12.96 6.76 -0.81
N THR A 123 12.77 7.84 -1.57
CA THR A 123 11.98 7.81 -2.82
C THR A 123 12.66 6.93 -3.87
N ALA A 124 13.99 7.07 -4.03
CA ALA A 124 14.76 6.22 -4.94
C ALA A 124 14.78 4.76 -4.47
N PHE A 125 14.92 4.54 -3.16
CA PHE A 125 14.86 3.21 -2.54
C PHE A 125 13.50 2.56 -2.76
N ALA A 126 12.40 3.18 -2.35
CA ALA A 126 11.06 2.61 -2.45
C ALA A 126 10.67 2.30 -3.90
N ALA A 127 10.99 3.22 -4.82
CA ALA A 127 10.74 3.01 -6.24
C ALA A 127 11.53 1.84 -6.81
N VAL A 128 12.83 1.71 -6.50
CA VAL A 128 13.67 0.63 -7.03
C VAL A 128 13.47 -0.68 -6.27
N ALA A 129 13.15 -0.63 -4.99
CA ALA A 129 12.95 -1.81 -4.14
C ALA A 129 11.72 -2.59 -4.56
N ARG A 130 10.63 -1.90 -4.91
CA ARG A 130 9.43 -2.55 -5.46
C ARG A 130 9.76 -3.35 -6.71
N GLU A 131 10.29 -2.68 -7.74
CA GLU A 131 10.64 -3.32 -9.01
C GLU A 131 11.74 -4.39 -8.83
N GLY A 132 12.68 -4.17 -7.92
CA GLY A 132 13.77 -5.09 -7.62
C GLY A 132 13.33 -6.37 -6.89
N LEU A 133 12.39 -6.28 -5.95
CA LEU A 133 11.78 -7.44 -5.28
C LEU A 133 10.94 -8.27 -6.26
N GLU A 134 10.19 -7.60 -7.14
CA GLU A 134 9.45 -8.26 -8.21
C GLU A 134 10.38 -8.94 -9.20
N THR A 135 11.46 -8.26 -9.64
CA THR A 135 12.51 -8.83 -10.48
C THR A 135 13.11 -10.08 -9.84
N ALA A 136 13.44 -10.02 -8.55
CA ALA A 136 14.00 -11.14 -7.80
C ALA A 136 13.05 -12.34 -7.77
N LEU A 137 11.76 -12.12 -7.53
CA LEU A 137 10.74 -13.17 -7.51
C LEU A 137 10.55 -13.81 -8.90
N PHE A 138 10.48 -13.00 -9.96
CA PHE A 138 10.31 -13.50 -11.33
C PHE A 138 11.53 -14.25 -11.85
N LEU A 139 12.73 -13.72 -11.60
CA LEU A 139 13.96 -14.40 -12.01
C LEU A 139 14.15 -15.69 -11.23
N TRP A 140 13.79 -15.73 -9.95
CA TRP A 140 13.87 -16.94 -9.14
C TRP A 140 12.88 -18.02 -9.62
N THR A 141 11.63 -17.66 -9.88
CA THR A 141 10.63 -18.60 -10.45
C THR A 141 11.03 -19.11 -11.83
N THR A 142 11.48 -18.22 -12.72
CA THR A 142 11.97 -18.59 -14.06
C THR A 142 13.24 -19.45 -14.00
N ALA A 143 14.10 -19.22 -13.00
CA ALA A 143 15.29 -20.04 -12.80
C ALA A 143 14.97 -21.45 -12.32
N GLN A 144 13.84 -21.67 -11.64
CA GLN A 144 13.39 -23.01 -11.25
C GLN A 144 12.86 -23.82 -12.43
N THR A 145 12.29 -23.15 -13.44
CA THR A 145 11.77 -23.81 -14.64
C THR A 145 12.85 -24.08 -15.70
N ALA A 146 14.07 -23.56 -15.51
CA ALA A 146 15.15 -23.66 -16.49
C ALA A 146 15.93 -24.98 -16.38
N HIS A 147 16.28 -25.56 -17.52
CA HIS A 147 17.06 -26.80 -17.58
C HIS A 147 18.55 -26.55 -17.26
N ASP A 148 19.11 -25.42 -17.72
CA ASP A 148 20.47 -24.98 -17.39
C ASP A 148 20.49 -23.99 -16.22
N LYS A 149 21.27 -24.28 -15.16
CA LYS A 149 21.39 -23.42 -13.96
C LYS A 149 22.02 -22.04 -14.21
N SER A 150 22.76 -21.86 -15.31
CA SER A 150 23.47 -20.61 -15.62
C SER A 150 22.78 -19.73 -16.67
N GLY A 151 21.84 -20.28 -17.44
CA GLY A 151 21.14 -19.55 -18.51
C GLY A 151 20.34 -18.34 -17.98
N PRO A 152 19.44 -18.54 -17.01
CA PRO A 152 18.63 -17.47 -16.41
C PRO A 152 19.46 -16.31 -15.84
N ALA A 153 20.55 -16.63 -15.14
CA ALA A 153 21.43 -15.62 -14.55
C ALA A 153 22.12 -14.74 -15.61
N VAL A 154 22.65 -15.36 -16.67
CA VAL A 154 23.28 -14.63 -17.80
C VAL A 154 22.24 -13.78 -18.53
N GLY A 155 21.03 -14.32 -18.74
CA GLY A 155 19.90 -13.61 -19.32
C GLY A 155 19.56 -12.35 -18.54
N ALA A 156 19.29 -12.50 -17.24
CA ALA A 156 18.94 -11.41 -16.34
C ALA A 156 19.99 -10.29 -16.33
N VAL A 157 21.28 -10.65 -16.15
CA VAL A 157 22.37 -9.68 -16.13
C VAL A 157 22.48 -8.93 -17.46
N THR A 158 22.33 -9.64 -18.58
CA THR A 158 22.35 -9.02 -19.91
C THR A 158 21.17 -8.08 -20.11
N GLY A 159 19.98 -8.46 -19.65
CA GLY A 159 18.76 -7.64 -19.71
C GLY A 159 18.91 -6.34 -18.92
N ILE A 160 19.37 -6.45 -17.67
CA ILE A 160 19.63 -5.29 -16.79
C ILE A 160 20.71 -4.39 -17.38
N ALA A 161 21.78 -4.96 -17.95
CA ALA A 161 22.83 -4.17 -18.60
C ALA A 161 22.30 -3.38 -19.80
N VAL A 162 21.48 -4.01 -20.65
CA VAL A 162 20.83 -3.31 -21.78
C VAL A 162 19.85 -2.25 -21.28
N ALA A 163 19.06 -2.53 -20.25
CA ALA A 163 18.17 -1.55 -19.62
C ALA A 163 18.95 -0.31 -19.12
N ALA A 164 20.05 -0.53 -18.40
CA ALA A 164 20.90 0.54 -17.90
C ALA A 164 21.48 1.39 -19.05
N LEU A 165 21.90 0.77 -20.16
CA LEU A 165 22.37 1.48 -21.36
C LEU A 165 21.25 2.33 -22.00
N LEU A 166 20.03 1.79 -22.09
CA LEU A 166 18.87 2.52 -22.61
C LEU A 166 18.50 3.71 -21.72
N CYS A 167 18.46 3.53 -20.40
CA CYS A 167 18.21 4.59 -19.42
C CYS A 167 19.29 5.67 -19.46
N TRP A 168 20.56 5.28 -19.58
CA TRP A 168 21.67 6.22 -19.78
C TRP A 168 21.51 7.04 -21.07
N GLY A 169 21.13 6.40 -22.17
CA GLY A 169 20.83 7.10 -23.44
C GLY A 169 19.63 8.04 -23.37
N LEU A 170 18.59 7.67 -22.60
CA LEU A 170 17.42 8.53 -22.33
C LEU A 170 17.79 9.74 -21.46
N TYR A 171 18.61 9.54 -20.42
CA TYR A 171 19.10 10.62 -19.55
C TYR A 171 19.90 11.68 -20.33
N HIS A 172 20.71 11.25 -21.29
CA HIS A 172 21.48 12.15 -22.16
C HIS A 172 20.69 12.68 -23.38
N ARG A 173 19.36 12.47 -23.47
CA ARG A 173 18.49 12.85 -24.60
C ARG A 173 18.94 12.31 -25.97
N ALA A 174 19.74 11.25 -26.00
CA ALA A 174 20.26 10.65 -27.24
C ALA A 174 19.26 9.70 -27.91
N LEU A 175 18.28 9.17 -27.16
CA LEU A 175 17.30 8.19 -27.63
C LEU A 175 15.87 8.74 -27.57
N LYS A 176 15.11 8.58 -28.67
CA LYS A 176 13.65 8.82 -28.73
C LYS A 176 12.93 7.47 -28.83
N LEU A 177 12.63 6.84 -27.70
CA LEU A 177 11.93 5.55 -27.63
C LEU A 177 10.41 5.75 -27.55
N ASN A 178 9.65 5.06 -28.40
CA ASN A 178 8.20 4.98 -28.27
C ASN A 178 7.87 3.90 -27.22
N LEU A 179 7.70 4.35 -25.98
CA LEU A 179 7.54 3.51 -24.81
C LEU A 179 6.27 2.62 -24.89
N ALA A 180 5.20 3.12 -25.50
CA ALA A 180 3.98 2.35 -25.74
C ALA A 180 4.21 1.17 -26.71
N LYS A 181 4.99 1.37 -27.78
CA LYS A 181 5.35 0.28 -28.71
C LYS A 181 6.27 -0.74 -28.05
N PHE A 182 7.23 -0.28 -27.25
CA PHE A 182 8.14 -1.15 -26.50
C PHE A 182 7.35 -2.06 -25.53
N PHE A 183 6.53 -1.49 -24.65
CA PHE A 183 5.74 -2.26 -23.68
C PHE A 183 4.69 -3.17 -24.34
N LYS A 184 4.14 -2.78 -25.49
CA LYS A 184 3.22 -3.65 -26.25
C LYS A 184 3.91 -4.92 -26.77
N VAL A 185 5.14 -4.79 -27.27
CA VAL A 185 5.90 -5.92 -27.81
C VAL A 185 6.41 -6.80 -26.68
N THR A 186 6.98 -6.21 -25.61
CA THR A 186 7.48 -6.99 -24.48
C THR A 186 6.35 -7.69 -23.72
N GLY A 187 5.21 -7.02 -23.50
CA GLY A 187 4.04 -7.64 -22.87
C GLY A 187 3.41 -8.76 -23.69
N PHE A 188 3.39 -8.66 -25.02
CA PHE A 188 2.98 -9.78 -25.89
C PHE A 188 3.84 -11.03 -25.64
N VAL A 189 5.16 -10.86 -25.60
CA VAL A 189 6.08 -11.99 -25.37
C VAL A 189 5.92 -12.56 -23.97
N LEU A 190 5.72 -11.71 -22.95
CA LEU A 190 5.51 -12.16 -21.57
C LEU A 190 4.23 -12.99 -21.39
N VAL A 191 3.13 -12.66 -22.06
CA VAL A 191 1.90 -13.47 -22.04
C VAL A 191 2.16 -14.87 -22.59
N VAL A 192 2.97 -14.99 -23.64
CA VAL A 192 3.33 -16.28 -24.23
C VAL A 192 4.21 -17.10 -23.27
N ILE A 193 5.18 -16.46 -22.62
CA ILE A 193 6.05 -17.11 -21.61
C ILE A 193 5.24 -17.56 -20.39
N ALA A 194 4.32 -16.72 -19.91
CA ALA A 194 3.45 -17.03 -18.77
C ALA A 194 2.56 -18.26 -19.05
N ALA A 195 2.10 -18.46 -20.28
CA ALA A 195 1.41 -19.69 -20.67
C ALA A 195 2.29 -20.94 -20.48
N GLY A 196 3.59 -20.81 -20.81
CA GLY A 196 4.57 -21.86 -20.59
C GLY A 196 4.83 -22.16 -19.12
N VAL A 197 5.01 -21.12 -18.30
CA VAL A 197 5.17 -21.25 -16.84
C VAL A 197 3.94 -21.90 -16.20
N LEU A 198 2.73 -21.60 -16.69
CA LEU A 198 1.50 -22.25 -16.25
C LEU A 198 1.51 -23.75 -16.57
N ALA A 199 1.87 -24.12 -17.80
CA ALA A 199 1.95 -25.52 -18.21
C ALA A 199 3.00 -26.30 -17.42
N TYR A 200 4.13 -25.66 -17.09
CA TYR A 200 5.16 -26.19 -16.19
C TYR A 200 4.58 -26.46 -14.79
N GLY A 201 3.99 -25.44 -14.16
CA GLY A 201 3.47 -25.57 -12.79
C GLY A 201 2.36 -26.61 -12.67
N LEU A 202 1.52 -26.78 -13.70
CA LEU A 202 0.54 -27.86 -13.75
C LEU A 202 1.20 -29.25 -13.81
N THR A 203 2.34 -29.36 -14.48
CA THR A 203 3.11 -30.61 -14.57
C THR A 203 3.75 -30.96 -13.22
N ASP A 204 4.34 -30.00 -12.51
CA ASP A 204 4.90 -30.20 -11.16
C ASP A 204 3.81 -30.59 -10.13
N LEU A 205 2.60 -30.01 -10.25
CA LEU A 205 1.45 -30.42 -9.43
C LEU A 205 0.97 -31.84 -9.76
N GLN A 206 1.15 -32.29 -11.01
CA GLN A 206 0.87 -33.68 -11.38
C GLN A 206 1.96 -34.64 -10.89
N GLU A 207 3.23 -34.24 -10.94
CA GLU A 207 4.38 -35.04 -10.50
C GLU A 207 4.38 -35.26 -8.98
N SER A 208 4.01 -34.22 -8.22
CA SER A 208 3.82 -34.31 -6.77
C SER A 208 2.64 -35.21 -6.34
N GLY A 209 1.76 -35.59 -7.28
CA GLY A 209 0.53 -36.34 -7.02
C GLY A 209 -0.59 -35.49 -6.40
N ALA A 210 -0.45 -34.16 -6.38
CA ALA A 210 -1.50 -33.24 -5.93
C ALA A 210 -2.67 -33.20 -6.93
N VAL A 211 -2.38 -33.38 -8.22
CA VAL A 211 -3.37 -33.46 -9.31
C VAL A 211 -3.14 -34.75 -10.10
N GLY A 212 -4.21 -35.47 -10.43
CA GLY A 212 -4.11 -36.73 -11.18
C GLY A 212 -3.69 -36.56 -12.65
N GLY A 213 -3.32 -37.67 -13.31
CA GLY A 213 -3.14 -37.71 -14.76
C GLY A 213 -1.72 -37.45 -15.28
N PHE A 214 -0.68 -37.58 -14.45
CA PHE A 214 0.73 -37.45 -14.86
C PHE A 214 1.15 -38.39 -16.01
N THR A 215 0.45 -39.53 -16.18
CA THR A 215 0.68 -40.50 -17.26
C THR A 215 -0.23 -40.29 -18.48
N SER A 216 -1.10 -39.28 -18.46
CA SER A 216 -2.04 -38.97 -19.56
C SER A 216 -1.42 -37.96 -20.52
N TYR A 217 -0.61 -38.46 -21.45
CA TYR A 217 0.09 -37.63 -22.43
C TYR A 217 -0.80 -37.20 -23.59
N ALA A 218 -0.77 -35.92 -23.92
CA ALA A 218 -1.36 -35.37 -25.15
C ALA A 218 -0.50 -35.74 -26.37
N TRP A 219 0.81 -35.68 -26.19
CA TRP A 219 1.79 -36.15 -27.17
C TRP A 219 3.07 -36.63 -26.47
N ASP A 220 3.72 -37.60 -27.10
CA ASP A 220 5.09 -38.02 -26.78
C ASP A 220 5.88 -38.13 -28.10
N LEU A 221 6.63 -37.07 -28.40
CA LEU A 221 7.46 -36.92 -29.59
C LEU A 221 8.94 -37.21 -29.29
N SER A 222 9.26 -37.66 -28.07
CA SER A 222 10.64 -37.89 -27.62
C SER A 222 11.42 -38.91 -28.46
N ALA A 223 10.70 -39.80 -29.17
CA ALA A 223 11.30 -40.77 -30.08
C ALA A 223 11.74 -40.17 -31.44
N HIS A 224 11.22 -38.99 -31.82
CA HIS A 224 11.44 -38.37 -33.13
C HIS A 224 12.08 -36.98 -33.06
N LEU A 225 12.00 -36.34 -31.90
CA LEU A 225 12.64 -35.06 -31.61
C LEU A 225 13.72 -35.27 -30.57
N ASP A 226 14.98 -34.98 -30.93
CA ASP A 226 16.08 -34.96 -29.96
C ASP A 226 15.86 -33.82 -28.95
N PRO A 227 15.62 -34.12 -27.66
CA PRO A 227 15.41 -33.10 -26.63
C PRO A 227 16.63 -32.18 -26.44
N ASN A 228 17.82 -32.62 -26.87
CA ASN A 228 19.06 -31.85 -26.79
C ASN A 228 19.32 -31.00 -28.04
N ALA A 229 18.48 -31.08 -29.06
CA ALA A 229 18.61 -30.23 -30.23
C ALA A 229 18.40 -28.76 -29.84
N TRP A 230 19.24 -27.87 -30.38
CA TRP A 230 19.20 -26.44 -30.02
C TRP A 230 17.83 -25.79 -30.24
N TYR A 231 17.06 -26.23 -31.24
CA TYR A 231 15.71 -25.72 -31.51
C TYR A 231 14.68 -26.30 -30.53
N ALA A 232 14.84 -27.54 -30.09
CA ALA A 232 13.98 -28.17 -29.09
C ALA A 232 14.21 -27.52 -27.71
N GLN A 233 15.48 -27.27 -27.35
CA GLN A 233 15.83 -26.51 -26.15
C GLN A 233 15.35 -25.06 -26.23
N LEU A 234 15.38 -24.42 -27.40
CA LEU A 234 14.85 -23.06 -27.57
C LEU A 234 13.34 -23.00 -27.39
N VAL A 235 12.59 -23.92 -27.98
CA VAL A 235 11.14 -23.99 -27.84
C VAL A 235 10.74 -24.38 -26.41
N ALA A 236 11.43 -25.35 -25.80
CA ALA A 236 11.22 -25.73 -24.40
C ALA A 236 11.61 -24.59 -23.45
N GLY A 237 12.77 -23.97 -23.60
CA GLY A 237 13.24 -22.91 -22.70
C GLY A 237 12.45 -21.59 -22.81
N THR A 238 11.83 -21.30 -23.97
CA THR A 238 11.08 -20.04 -24.16
C THR A 238 9.57 -20.17 -24.05
N LEU A 239 9.01 -21.30 -24.50
CA LEU A 239 7.57 -21.54 -24.51
C LEU A 239 7.14 -22.63 -23.52
N ASN A 240 8.10 -23.30 -22.87
CA ASN A 240 7.87 -24.48 -22.04
C ASN A 240 7.04 -25.57 -22.76
N LEU A 241 7.23 -25.67 -24.08
CA LEU A 241 6.67 -26.73 -24.90
C LEU A 241 7.70 -27.85 -25.02
N THR A 242 7.50 -28.91 -24.25
CA THR A 242 8.40 -30.06 -24.23
C THR A 242 7.94 -31.13 -25.24
N PRO A 243 8.86 -32.00 -25.71
CA PRO A 243 8.51 -33.13 -26.58
C PRO A 243 7.48 -34.09 -25.96
N LYS A 244 7.27 -34.02 -24.64
CA LYS A 244 6.35 -34.87 -23.89
C LYS A 244 5.52 -34.02 -22.93
N MET A 245 4.24 -33.81 -23.25
CA MET A 245 3.32 -32.99 -22.45
C MET A 245 2.04 -33.75 -22.11
N THR A 246 1.49 -33.50 -20.92
CA THR A 246 0.20 -34.04 -20.49
C THR A 246 -0.97 -33.26 -21.08
N TRP A 247 -2.15 -33.88 -21.17
CA TRP A 247 -3.37 -33.18 -21.58
C TRP A 247 -3.67 -31.96 -20.71
N LEU A 248 -3.43 -32.05 -19.40
CA LEU A 248 -3.66 -30.94 -18.46
C LEU A 248 -2.76 -29.74 -18.77
N ALA A 249 -1.47 -29.99 -19.01
CA ALA A 249 -0.51 -28.93 -19.34
C ALA A 249 -0.88 -28.22 -20.66
N VAL A 250 -1.28 -28.99 -21.68
CA VAL A 250 -1.68 -28.44 -23.00
C VAL A 250 -2.97 -27.64 -22.91
N VAL A 251 -3.99 -28.16 -22.22
CA VAL A 251 -5.25 -27.44 -22.02
C VAL A 251 -5.02 -26.17 -21.21
N GLY A 252 -4.23 -26.23 -20.13
CA GLY A 252 -3.88 -25.06 -19.33
C GLY A 252 -3.16 -23.98 -20.14
N TYR A 253 -2.17 -24.38 -20.95
CA TYR A 253 -1.45 -23.47 -21.85
C TYR A 253 -2.40 -22.71 -22.77
N VAL A 254 -3.29 -23.42 -23.47
CA VAL A 254 -4.22 -22.81 -24.44
C VAL A 254 -5.32 -22.01 -23.75
N ALA A 255 -5.87 -22.53 -22.65
CA ALA A 255 -6.93 -21.88 -21.88
C ALA A 255 -6.49 -20.57 -21.23
N TYR A 256 -5.19 -20.42 -20.95
CA TYR A 256 -4.62 -19.15 -20.52
C TYR A 256 -4.25 -18.24 -21.71
N LEU A 257 -3.50 -18.75 -22.68
CA LEU A 257 -2.94 -17.94 -23.75
C LEU A 257 -4.03 -17.29 -24.61
N ALA A 258 -5.05 -18.04 -25.01
CA ALA A 258 -6.08 -17.56 -25.93
C ALA A 258 -6.89 -16.37 -25.37
N PRO A 259 -7.51 -16.42 -24.17
CA PRO A 259 -8.26 -15.29 -23.64
C PRO A 259 -7.36 -14.12 -23.26
N VAL A 260 -6.23 -14.36 -22.59
CA VAL A 260 -5.33 -13.29 -22.12
C VAL A 260 -4.76 -12.51 -23.30
N MET A 261 -4.31 -13.21 -24.35
CA MET A 261 -3.79 -12.56 -25.56
C MET A 261 -4.87 -11.78 -26.30
N PHE A 262 -6.09 -12.31 -26.38
CA PHE A 262 -7.22 -11.63 -27.00
C PHE A 262 -7.54 -10.30 -26.30
N PHE A 263 -7.65 -10.30 -24.95
CA PHE A 263 -7.87 -9.08 -24.20
C PHE A 263 -6.67 -8.12 -24.26
N TYR A 264 -5.45 -8.65 -24.27
CA TYR A 264 -4.24 -7.84 -24.34
C TYR A 264 -4.04 -7.14 -25.70
N LEU A 265 -4.44 -7.77 -26.81
CA LEU A 265 -4.30 -7.20 -28.15
C LEU A 265 -5.49 -6.35 -28.61
N ARG A 266 -6.66 -6.47 -27.95
CA ARG A 266 -7.84 -5.64 -28.25
C ARG A 266 -7.47 -4.15 -28.24
N PRO A 267 -7.66 -3.40 -29.34
CA PRO A 267 -7.34 -1.97 -29.35
C PRO A 267 -8.13 -1.25 -28.25
N ALA A 268 -7.46 -0.45 -27.41
CA ALA A 268 -8.16 0.47 -26.53
C ALA A 268 -8.93 1.43 -27.43
N VAL A 269 -10.26 1.48 -27.31
CA VAL A 269 -11.09 2.42 -28.05
C VAL A 269 -10.73 3.81 -27.52
N VAL A 270 -9.77 4.46 -28.18
CA VAL A 270 -9.53 5.89 -28.00
C VAL A 270 -10.68 6.57 -28.70
N ALA A 271 -11.64 7.08 -27.95
CA ALA A 271 -12.63 8.01 -28.48
C ALA A 271 -11.85 9.20 -29.05
N VAL A 272 -11.76 9.28 -30.39
CA VAL A 272 -11.17 10.43 -31.08
C VAL A 272 -12.10 11.60 -30.83
N ARG A 273 -11.73 12.47 -29.89
CA ARG A 273 -12.43 13.74 -29.70
C ARG A 273 -12.19 14.60 -30.95
N PRO A 274 -13.23 15.21 -31.56
CA PRO A 274 -13.04 16.21 -32.60
C PRO A 274 -12.18 17.35 -32.03
N ALA A 275 -11.21 17.82 -32.83
CA ALA A 275 -10.41 18.98 -32.49
C ALA A 275 -11.34 20.17 -32.19
N PRO A 276 -11.15 20.90 -31.07
CA PRO A 276 -11.91 22.11 -30.82
C PRO A 276 -11.70 23.09 -31.98
N ALA A 277 -12.80 23.60 -32.53
CA ALA A 277 -12.75 24.68 -33.50
C ALA A 277 -11.95 25.85 -32.93
N ALA A 278 -10.96 26.33 -33.69
CA ALA A 278 -10.12 27.45 -33.29
C ALA A 278 -10.98 28.70 -33.07
N THR A 279 -11.08 29.15 -31.82
CA THR A 279 -11.63 30.47 -31.49
C THR A 279 -10.69 31.55 -32.05
N PRO A 280 -11.21 32.64 -32.66
CA PRO A 280 -10.37 33.70 -33.20
C PRO A 280 -9.54 34.37 -32.11
N VAL A 281 -8.24 34.55 -32.37
CA VAL A 281 -7.30 35.29 -31.52
C VAL A 281 -7.80 36.73 -31.37
N ALA A 282 -8.19 37.10 -30.15
CA ALA A 282 -8.37 38.50 -29.77
C ALA A 282 -7.00 39.20 -29.75
N ALA A 283 -6.96 40.41 -30.30
CA ALA A 283 -5.76 41.22 -30.49
C ALA A 283 -5.00 41.48 -29.18
N ALA A 284 -3.67 41.37 -29.25
CA ALA A 284 -2.75 41.68 -28.16
C ALA A 284 -2.78 43.19 -27.80
N PRO A 285 -2.76 43.56 -26.50
CA PRO A 285 -2.48 44.92 -26.08
C PRO A 285 -0.99 45.27 -26.21
N ALA A 286 -0.71 46.56 -26.45
CA ALA A 286 0.61 47.16 -26.68
C ALA A 286 1.64 46.97 -25.54
N PRO A 287 2.95 47.06 -25.82
CA PRO A 287 4.01 46.79 -24.84
C PRO A 287 4.15 47.90 -23.81
N ALA A 288 4.27 47.52 -22.53
CA ALA A 288 4.59 48.40 -21.40
C ALA A 288 6.10 48.74 -21.33
N PRO A 289 6.50 49.84 -20.64
CA PRO A 289 7.87 50.35 -20.65
C PRO A 289 8.87 49.50 -19.85
N ALA A 290 10.15 49.62 -20.23
CA ALA A 290 11.29 48.83 -19.75
C ALA A 290 11.59 48.96 -18.23
N PRO A 291 12.07 47.88 -17.57
CA PRO A 291 12.58 47.94 -16.20
C PRO A 291 14.02 48.51 -16.12
N SER A 292 14.29 49.25 -15.04
CA SER A 292 15.58 49.85 -14.65
C SER A 292 16.69 48.81 -14.36
N PRO A 293 17.99 49.21 -14.45
CA PRO A 293 19.12 48.27 -14.48
C PRO A 293 19.45 47.62 -13.12
N ALA A 294 19.84 46.34 -13.17
CA ALA A 294 20.32 45.54 -12.05
C ALA A 294 21.74 45.94 -11.57
N PRO A 295 22.11 45.69 -10.30
CA PRO A 295 23.44 46.00 -9.78
C PRO A 295 24.52 44.98 -10.22
N ALA A 296 25.77 45.45 -10.18
CA ALA A 296 26.99 44.88 -10.77
C ALA A 296 27.44 43.50 -10.23
N PRO A 297 28.23 42.72 -11.01
CA PRO A 297 28.67 41.37 -10.65
C PRO A 297 29.85 41.36 -9.65
N VAL A 298 29.80 40.42 -8.71
CA VAL A 298 30.89 40.07 -7.77
C VAL A 298 31.90 39.15 -8.49
N PRO A 299 33.23 39.30 -8.28
CA PRO A 299 34.23 38.57 -9.06
C PRO A 299 34.31 37.07 -8.73
N ALA A 300 34.49 36.27 -9.79
CA ALA A 300 34.63 34.83 -9.76
C ALA A 300 35.91 34.34 -9.06
N ARG A 301 35.78 33.36 -8.17
CA ARG A 301 36.91 32.64 -7.56
C ARG A 301 37.29 31.44 -8.43
N LYS A 302 38.58 31.33 -8.78
CA LYS A 302 39.17 30.31 -9.67
C LYS A 302 38.95 28.87 -9.16
N PRO A 303 38.70 27.87 -10.03
CA PRO A 303 38.65 26.48 -9.63
C PRO A 303 40.07 25.89 -9.55
N THR A 304 40.35 25.12 -8.49
CA THR A 304 41.49 24.20 -8.44
C THR A 304 41.04 22.78 -8.79
N PRO A 305 41.88 21.98 -9.47
CA PRO A 305 41.49 20.66 -9.93
C PRO A 305 41.67 19.63 -8.80
N ARG A 306 40.60 18.90 -8.46
CA ARG A 306 40.67 17.73 -7.58
C ARG A 306 40.13 16.51 -8.34
N TRP A 307 40.91 16.03 -9.30
CA TRP A 307 40.77 14.70 -9.89
C TRP A 307 41.89 13.80 -9.36
N ALA A 308 41.98 13.60 -8.05
CA ALA A 308 42.93 12.63 -7.49
C ALA A 308 42.52 12.26 -6.07
N LEU A 309 41.44 11.47 -5.93
CA LEU A 309 41.16 10.58 -4.80
C LEU A 309 39.82 9.87 -5.09
N GLY A 310 39.86 9.00 -6.09
CA GLY A 310 38.73 8.19 -6.52
C GLY A 310 39.16 6.75 -6.77
N THR A 311 39.81 6.12 -5.79
CA THR A 311 40.17 4.69 -5.84
C THR A 311 40.20 3.99 -4.48
N ALA A 312 39.71 4.59 -3.38
CA ALA A 312 39.82 4.00 -2.03
C ALA A 312 38.51 3.88 -1.23
N THR A 313 37.33 3.88 -1.88
CA THR A 313 36.03 3.82 -1.18
C THR A 313 35.11 2.68 -1.61
N ILE A 314 35.64 1.63 -2.25
CA ILE A 314 34.86 0.43 -2.62
C ILE A 314 35.13 -0.77 -1.67
N ALA A 315 36.22 -0.75 -0.88
CA ALA A 315 36.58 -1.91 -0.05
C ALA A 315 36.12 -1.84 1.42
N VAL A 316 35.81 -0.67 1.97
CA VAL A 316 35.51 -0.52 3.41
C VAL A 316 34.03 -0.70 3.78
N PRO A 317 33.01 -0.32 2.98
CA PRO A 317 31.62 -0.60 3.36
C PRO A 317 31.25 -2.08 3.14
N ALA A 318 31.98 -2.82 2.30
CA ALA A 318 31.80 -4.27 2.16
C ALA A 318 32.32 -5.02 3.40
N VAL A 319 33.47 -4.61 3.95
CA VAL A 319 34.01 -5.19 5.19
C VAL A 319 33.25 -4.68 6.41
N ALA A 320 32.71 -3.45 6.42
CA ALA A 320 31.86 -2.96 7.50
C ALA A 320 30.45 -3.57 7.45
N ALA A 321 29.87 -3.83 6.27
CA ALA A 321 28.61 -4.56 6.15
C ALA A 321 28.79 -6.03 6.52
N VAL A 322 29.90 -6.67 6.13
CA VAL A 322 30.23 -8.03 6.59
C VAL A 322 30.57 -8.03 8.08
N ALA A 323 31.26 -7.02 8.61
CA ALA A 323 31.54 -6.92 10.05
C ALA A 323 30.29 -6.53 10.86
N VAL A 324 29.30 -5.85 10.29
CA VAL A 324 27.99 -5.61 10.92
C VAL A 324 27.09 -6.84 10.77
N ILE A 325 27.21 -7.64 9.71
CA ILE A 325 26.52 -8.94 9.57
C ILE A 325 27.21 -10.04 10.41
N VAL A 326 28.48 -9.86 10.78
CA VAL A 326 29.23 -10.75 11.68
C VAL A 326 29.17 -10.27 13.14
N ALA A 327 29.05 -8.96 13.41
CA ALA A 327 28.84 -8.40 14.75
C ALA A 327 27.35 -8.35 15.14
N VAL A 328 26.45 -8.19 14.16
CA VAL A 328 25.03 -8.55 14.22
C VAL A 328 24.92 -9.85 13.43
N GLY A 329 25.43 -10.94 14.02
CA GLY A 329 25.17 -12.27 13.52
C GLY A 329 23.66 -12.50 13.34
N PRO A 330 23.24 -13.62 12.70
CA PRO A 330 21.87 -14.08 12.85
C PRO A 330 21.56 -13.98 14.34
N GLY A 331 20.53 -13.20 14.71
CA GLY A 331 20.12 -13.07 16.11
C GLY A 331 20.18 -14.47 16.68
N SER A 332 21.12 -14.67 17.61
CA SER A 332 21.63 -16.00 17.97
C SER A 332 20.44 -16.95 17.94
N SER A 333 20.47 -18.02 17.14
CA SER A 333 19.52 -19.11 17.35
C SER A 333 19.58 -19.36 18.84
N ALA A 334 18.53 -18.95 19.55
CA ALA A 334 18.64 -18.71 20.97
C ALA A 334 18.92 -20.07 21.58
N LYS A 335 20.19 -20.30 21.95
CA LYS A 335 20.59 -21.42 22.77
C LYS A 335 19.87 -21.20 24.10
N GLY A 336 18.66 -21.76 24.21
CA GLY A 336 17.77 -21.59 25.36
C GLY A 336 16.35 -21.09 25.07
N ALA A 337 15.97 -20.72 23.82
CA ALA A 337 14.55 -20.39 23.56
C ALA A 337 13.69 -21.65 23.67
N GLN A 338 12.75 -21.61 24.62
CA GLN A 338 11.78 -22.68 24.82
C GLN A 338 10.89 -22.79 23.58
N THR A 339 10.74 -24.01 23.06
CA THR A 339 9.76 -24.28 22.01
C THR A 339 8.44 -24.61 22.69
N ILE A 340 7.42 -23.82 22.36
CA ILE A 340 6.07 -23.99 22.87
C ILE A 340 5.23 -24.64 21.77
N GLU A 341 4.87 -25.90 21.98
CA GLU A 341 4.02 -26.64 21.04
C GLU A 341 2.54 -26.29 21.27
N VAL A 342 1.87 -26.07 20.14
CA VAL A 342 0.47 -25.66 20.06
C VAL A 342 -0.27 -26.63 19.15
N SER A 343 -1.39 -27.17 19.63
CA SER A 343 -2.31 -27.98 18.82
C SER A 343 -3.74 -27.85 19.34
N ALA A 344 -4.69 -28.44 18.61
CA ALA A 344 -6.08 -28.53 19.05
C ALA A 344 -6.29 -29.37 20.33
N ALA A 345 -5.33 -30.22 20.69
CA ALA A 345 -5.43 -31.11 21.85
C ALA A 345 -4.57 -30.65 23.03
N SER A 346 -3.56 -29.81 22.80
CA SER A 346 -2.60 -29.40 23.83
C SER A 346 -2.03 -28.02 23.54
N CYS A 347 -1.96 -27.18 24.57
CA CYS A 347 -1.33 -25.86 24.51
C CYS A 347 -0.20 -25.77 25.53
N GLY A 348 0.91 -25.12 25.19
CA GLY A 348 1.96 -24.80 26.15
C GLY A 348 2.98 -25.91 26.41
N LYS A 349 3.03 -26.98 25.61
CA LYS A 349 4.01 -28.07 25.83
C LYS A 349 5.42 -27.57 25.52
N GLY A 350 6.37 -27.83 26.43
CA GLY A 350 7.72 -27.24 26.41
C GLY A 350 7.84 -25.95 27.22
N PHE A 351 6.76 -25.52 27.88
CA PHE A 351 6.82 -24.45 28.87
C PHE A 351 7.39 -25.01 30.17
N ASP A 352 8.71 -24.94 30.40
CA ASP A 352 9.38 -25.65 31.51
C ASP A 352 9.72 -24.76 32.72
N GLY A 353 9.59 -23.43 32.60
CA GLY A 353 9.80 -22.47 33.69
C GLY A 353 9.99 -21.05 33.16
N LEU A 354 9.66 -20.05 33.97
CA LEU A 354 9.62 -18.64 33.57
C LEU A 354 10.35 -17.76 34.58
N THR A 355 11.18 -16.84 34.09
CA THR A 355 11.82 -15.80 34.91
C THR A 355 11.29 -14.43 34.55
N THR A 356 11.52 -13.44 35.39
CA THR A 356 11.21 -12.05 35.04
C THR A 356 12.23 -11.51 34.02
N GLY A 357 11.78 -10.74 33.03
CA GLY A 357 12.61 -10.17 31.97
C GLY A 357 12.01 -10.37 30.58
N GLU A 358 12.75 -9.95 29.55
CA GLU A 358 12.37 -10.20 28.16
C GLU A 358 12.68 -11.66 27.78
N HIS A 359 11.70 -12.35 27.20
CA HIS A 359 11.82 -13.74 26.77
C HIS A 359 11.37 -13.89 25.32
N THR A 360 12.12 -14.69 24.55
CA THR A 360 11.69 -15.15 23.21
C THR A 360 11.32 -16.62 23.26
N PHE A 361 10.08 -16.93 22.84
CA PHE A 361 9.52 -18.26 22.74
C PHE A 361 9.42 -18.68 21.28
N GLN A 362 9.71 -19.95 20.98
CA GLN A 362 9.51 -20.50 19.64
C GLN A 362 8.15 -21.21 19.58
N MET A 363 7.15 -20.55 19.00
CA MET A 363 5.79 -21.06 18.94
C MET A 363 5.64 -22.00 17.75
N LYS A 364 5.43 -23.29 17.99
CA LYS A 364 5.34 -24.31 16.95
C LYS A 364 3.94 -24.90 16.90
N ASN A 365 3.25 -24.75 15.78
CA ASN A 365 1.96 -25.41 15.58
C ASN A 365 2.16 -26.85 15.09
N THR A 366 1.84 -27.82 15.95
CA THR A 366 1.89 -29.26 15.67
C THR A 366 0.53 -29.82 15.27
N GLY A 367 -0.51 -28.99 15.22
CA GLY A 367 -1.86 -29.34 14.78
C GLY A 367 -2.06 -29.27 13.27
N ASP A 368 -3.31 -29.52 12.88
CA ASP A 368 -3.83 -29.59 11.51
C ASP A 368 -4.54 -28.29 11.07
N VAL A 369 -4.81 -27.37 12.00
CA VAL A 369 -5.49 -26.09 11.76
C VAL A 369 -4.65 -24.92 12.27
N ALA A 370 -4.86 -23.74 11.71
CA ALA A 370 -4.24 -22.51 12.23
C ALA A 370 -4.75 -22.21 13.64
N ALA A 371 -3.93 -21.56 14.47
CA ALA A 371 -4.30 -21.20 15.83
C ALA A 371 -3.80 -19.80 16.20
N GLU A 372 -4.60 -19.10 16.99
CA GLU A 372 -4.18 -17.92 17.76
C GLU A 372 -3.59 -18.39 19.09
N VAL A 373 -2.54 -17.73 19.57
CA VAL A 373 -1.83 -18.13 20.78
C VAL A 373 -1.56 -16.92 21.66
N TYR A 374 -1.97 -17.01 22.92
CA TYR A 374 -1.83 -15.96 23.91
C TYR A 374 -1.00 -16.43 25.09
N LEU A 375 -0.09 -15.57 25.56
CA LEU A 375 0.49 -15.66 26.89
C LEU A 375 -0.30 -14.73 27.82
N LEU A 376 -1.01 -15.30 28.79
CA LEU A 376 -1.94 -14.54 29.62
C LEU A 376 -1.79 -14.84 31.12
N ASP A 377 -2.31 -13.95 31.96
CA ASP A 377 -2.58 -14.26 33.37
C ASP A 377 -3.92 -15.02 33.46
N PRO A 378 -3.95 -16.28 33.94
CA PRO A 378 -5.17 -17.09 33.96
C PRO A 378 -6.26 -16.58 34.91
N SER A 379 -5.95 -15.64 35.81
CA SER A 379 -6.91 -15.06 36.76
C SER A 379 -7.60 -13.81 36.23
N THR A 380 -6.90 -13.01 35.42
CA THR A 380 -7.40 -11.73 34.89
C THR A 380 -7.63 -11.78 33.37
N SER A 381 -7.14 -12.83 32.70
CA SER A 381 -7.02 -12.94 31.24
C SER A 381 -6.17 -11.85 30.59
N ALA A 382 -5.41 -11.07 31.36
CA ALA A 382 -4.53 -10.03 30.81
C ALA A 382 -3.45 -10.66 29.92
N VAL A 383 -3.28 -10.12 28.72
CA VAL A 383 -2.41 -10.65 27.66
C VAL A 383 -1.05 -9.94 27.71
N TYR A 384 0.03 -10.72 27.66
CA TYR A 384 1.42 -10.27 27.70
C TYR A 384 2.19 -10.52 26.39
N GLY A 385 1.57 -11.25 25.47
CA GLY A 385 2.10 -11.52 24.14
C GLY A 385 1.15 -12.41 23.36
N GLU A 386 1.11 -12.21 22.04
CA GLU A 386 0.23 -12.95 21.16
C GLU A 386 0.89 -13.32 19.82
N ILE A 387 0.42 -14.42 19.24
CA ILE A 387 0.65 -14.78 17.85
C ILE A 387 -0.69 -15.10 17.20
N GLU A 388 -1.01 -14.34 16.17
CA GLU A 388 -2.19 -14.59 15.35
C GLU A 388 -1.85 -15.47 14.15
N GLY A 389 -2.80 -16.32 13.77
CA GLY A 389 -2.75 -17.09 12.53
C GLY A 389 -1.52 -18.00 12.41
N LEU A 390 -1.07 -18.64 13.50
CA LEU A 390 0.03 -19.60 13.44
C LEU A 390 -0.38 -20.82 12.62
N ALA A 391 0.06 -20.89 11.36
CA ALA A 391 -0.36 -21.92 10.40
C ALA A 391 0.17 -23.33 10.78
N PRO A 392 -0.53 -24.41 10.36
CA PRO A 392 -0.11 -25.78 10.61
C PRO A 392 1.34 -26.05 10.19
N GLY A 393 2.13 -26.70 11.06
CA GLY A 393 3.52 -27.07 10.77
C GLY A 393 4.52 -25.91 10.76
N THR A 394 4.10 -24.68 11.06
CA THR A 394 4.99 -23.51 11.14
C THR A 394 5.52 -23.28 12.54
N THR A 395 6.68 -22.62 12.62
CA THR A 395 7.26 -22.12 13.87
C THR A 395 7.51 -20.63 13.73
N ARG A 396 7.05 -19.83 14.71
CA ARG A 396 7.28 -18.38 14.75
C ARG A 396 7.83 -17.96 16.12
N PRO A 397 8.82 -17.05 16.17
CA PRO A 397 9.25 -16.48 17.44
C PRO A 397 8.19 -15.52 17.98
N MET A 398 7.98 -15.53 19.30
CA MET A 398 7.19 -14.55 20.04
C MET A 398 8.07 -13.97 21.15
N THR A 399 8.15 -12.64 21.24
CA THR A 399 8.83 -11.98 22.36
C THR A 399 7.79 -11.44 23.34
N ALA A 400 8.00 -11.68 24.63
CA ALA A 400 7.16 -11.12 25.69
C ALA A 400 8.03 -10.68 26.87
N THR A 401 7.68 -9.56 27.49
CA THR A 401 8.29 -9.09 28.73
C THR A 401 7.50 -9.61 29.91
N ILE A 402 8.19 -10.31 30.80
CA ILE A 402 7.59 -11.03 31.92
C ILE A 402 7.89 -10.31 33.23
N GLY A 403 6.84 -9.88 33.93
CA GLY A 403 6.91 -9.33 35.28
C GLY A 403 6.66 -10.38 36.35
N GLY A 404 6.66 -9.98 37.62
CA GLY A 404 6.22 -10.87 38.70
C GLY A 404 4.73 -11.23 38.55
N GLY A 405 4.42 -12.51 38.36
CA GLY A 405 3.04 -12.93 38.08
C GLY A 405 2.89 -14.43 37.82
N THR A 406 1.67 -14.85 37.52
CA THR A 406 1.32 -16.20 37.09
C THR A 406 0.89 -16.15 35.64
N TYR A 407 1.40 -17.06 34.81
CA TYR A 407 1.22 -17.04 33.36
C TYR A 407 0.78 -18.40 32.84
N ALA A 408 -0.09 -18.42 31.85
CA ALA A 408 -0.52 -19.61 31.13
C ALA A 408 -0.58 -19.33 29.62
N TRP A 409 -0.40 -20.37 28.82
CA TRP A 409 -0.62 -20.31 27.38
C TRP A 409 -2.08 -20.64 27.09
N ARG A 410 -2.75 -19.83 26.28
CA ARG A 410 -4.06 -20.15 25.72
C ARG A 410 -3.95 -20.23 24.21
N CYS A 411 -4.35 -21.37 23.66
CA CYS A 411 -4.32 -21.62 22.23
C CYS A 411 -5.75 -21.73 21.73
N VAL A 412 -6.09 -21.00 20.68
CA VAL A 412 -7.43 -20.95 20.08
C VAL A 412 -7.32 -21.44 18.63
N PRO A 413 -7.49 -22.75 18.38
CA PRO A 413 -7.44 -23.30 17.03
C PRO A 413 -8.70 -22.94 16.24
N ASN A 414 -8.56 -22.62 14.96
CA ASN A 414 -9.67 -22.22 14.11
C ASN A 414 -10.76 -23.31 14.05
N GLY A 415 -11.99 -22.93 14.40
CA GLY A 415 -13.15 -23.82 14.41
C GLY A 415 -13.14 -24.88 15.53
N LYS A 416 -12.27 -24.76 16.55
CA LYS A 416 -12.18 -25.69 17.67
C LYS A 416 -12.16 -24.93 19.01
N ASN A 417 -12.36 -25.65 20.11
CA ASN A 417 -12.37 -25.08 21.46
C ASN A 417 -10.96 -24.61 21.87
N ALA A 418 -10.90 -23.52 22.65
CA ALA A 418 -9.66 -23.04 23.23
C ALA A 418 -9.10 -24.06 24.25
N VAL A 419 -7.77 -24.16 24.29
CA VAL A 419 -7.03 -25.00 25.24
C VAL A 419 -6.07 -24.13 26.02
N THR A 420 -6.13 -24.17 27.35
CA THR A 420 -5.23 -23.43 28.23
C THR A 420 -4.25 -24.38 28.92
N SER A 421 -2.97 -24.02 28.98
CA SER A 421 -1.93 -24.79 29.65
C SER A 421 -2.04 -24.69 31.17
N GLU A 422 -1.29 -25.53 31.88
CA GLU A 422 -1.02 -25.29 33.30
C GLU A 422 -0.33 -23.93 33.51
N ALA A 423 -0.67 -23.26 34.60
CA ALA A 423 -0.14 -21.96 34.93
C ALA A 423 1.23 -22.08 35.61
N LYS A 424 2.16 -21.17 35.27
CA LYS A 424 3.49 -21.10 35.88
C LYS A 424 3.76 -19.72 36.47
N ARG A 425 4.39 -19.70 37.63
CA ARG A 425 4.78 -18.46 38.30
C ARG A 425 6.16 -18.03 37.82
N ALA A 426 6.29 -16.76 37.41
CA ALA A 426 7.58 -16.19 37.08
C ALA A 426 8.43 -16.02 38.35
N SER A 427 9.70 -16.40 38.28
CA SER A 427 10.68 -16.22 39.36
C SER A 427 11.65 -15.08 39.06
N GLY A 428 11.95 -14.25 40.07
CA GLY A 428 12.83 -13.08 39.93
C GLY A 428 12.20 -11.78 40.46
N SER A 429 13.04 -10.76 40.62
CA SER A 429 12.64 -9.40 41.01
C SER A 429 12.60 -8.50 39.77
N GLY A 430 11.46 -8.44 39.10
CA GLY A 430 11.23 -7.58 37.94
C GLY A 430 10.04 -6.66 38.16
N SER A 431 10.08 -5.46 37.56
CA SER A 431 8.99 -4.49 37.58
C SER A 431 7.70 -5.03 36.96
N SER A 432 6.58 -4.41 37.30
CA SER A 432 5.28 -4.59 36.64
C SER A 432 5.46 -4.47 35.12
N THR A 433 4.95 -5.46 34.38
CA THR A 433 4.88 -5.41 32.92
C THR A 433 3.51 -4.91 32.48
N THR A 434 3.47 -4.15 31.38
CA THR A 434 2.21 -3.66 30.82
C THR A 434 1.52 -4.83 30.13
N ALA A 435 0.46 -5.34 30.75
CA ALA A 435 -0.42 -6.34 30.16
C ALA A 435 -1.60 -5.62 29.52
N VAL A 436 -2.06 -6.10 28.37
CA VAL A 436 -3.29 -5.60 27.75
C VAL A 436 -4.45 -6.43 28.28
N VAL A 437 -5.41 -5.77 28.93
CA VAL A 437 -6.65 -6.44 29.33
C VAL A 437 -7.49 -6.65 28.08
N PRO A 438 -7.78 -7.90 27.68
CA PRO A 438 -8.53 -8.17 26.46
C PRO A 438 -9.92 -7.54 26.54
N ILE A 439 -10.51 -7.28 25.39
CA ILE A 439 -11.88 -6.79 25.28
C ILE A 439 -12.70 -7.85 24.58
N THR A 440 -13.97 -7.96 24.97
CA THR A 440 -14.95 -8.80 24.29
C THR A 440 -15.83 -7.95 23.40
N GLU A 441 -16.47 -8.57 22.41
CA GLU A 441 -17.50 -7.92 21.58
C GLU A 441 -18.59 -7.28 22.46
N LYS A 442 -18.98 -7.98 23.54
CA LYS A 442 -19.95 -7.48 24.52
C LYS A 442 -19.53 -6.20 25.25
N ASP A 443 -18.22 -5.98 25.43
CA ASP A 443 -17.73 -4.73 26.06
C ASP A 443 -17.91 -3.52 25.13
N LEU A 444 -18.05 -3.76 23.82
CA LEU A 444 -18.28 -2.75 22.79
C LEU A 444 -19.76 -2.48 22.49
N ASP A 445 -20.67 -3.37 22.91
CA ASP A 445 -22.12 -3.21 22.69
C ASP A 445 -22.63 -1.84 23.18
N ALA A 446 -22.32 -1.48 24.43
CA ALA A 446 -22.80 -0.23 25.02
C ALA A 446 -22.18 1.04 24.37
N PRO A 447 -20.86 1.11 24.11
CA PRO A 447 -20.28 2.16 23.27
C PRO A 447 -20.91 2.26 21.88
N LEU A 448 -21.19 1.11 21.24
CA LEU A 448 -21.80 1.05 19.92
C LEU A 448 -23.23 1.59 19.92
N ASP A 449 -24.06 1.19 20.88
CA ASP A 449 -25.41 1.72 21.02
C ASP A 449 -25.41 3.24 21.21
N GLN A 450 -24.49 3.77 22.02
CA GLN A 450 -24.34 5.21 22.23
C GLN A 450 -23.95 5.94 20.93
N TYR A 451 -22.99 5.39 20.18
CA TYR A 451 -22.57 5.99 18.92
C TYR A 451 -23.66 5.88 17.84
N ARG A 452 -24.40 4.77 17.77
CA ARG A 452 -25.55 4.62 16.87
C ARG A 452 -26.65 5.64 17.18
N ALA A 453 -26.93 5.90 18.46
CA ALA A 453 -27.89 6.94 18.85
C ALA A 453 -27.42 8.32 18.40
N TYR A 454 -26.15 8.67 18.64
CA TYR A 454 -25.53 9.92 18.16
C TYR A 454 -25.68 10.09 16.64
N VAL A 455 -25.32 9.08 15.85
CA VAL A 455 -25.42 9.14 14.38
C VAL A 455 -26.88 9.26 13.94
N THR A 456 -27.81 8.57 14.60
CA THR A 456 -29.25 8.63 14.29
C THR A 456 -29.79 10.05 14.44
N ASP A 457 -29.48 10.71 15.56
CA ASP A 457 -29.96 12.05 15.84
C ASP A 457 -29.41 13.06 14.81
N HIS A 458 -28.11 12.97 14.50
CA HIS A 458 -27.46 13.89 13.57
C HIS A 458 -27.73 13.61 12.09
N LEU A 459 -28.11 12.38 11.70
CA LEU A 459 -28.62 12.10 10.35
C LEU A 459 -29.95 12.82 10.08
N ASN A 460 -30.82 12.93 11.09
CA ASN A 460 -32.07 13.69 10.96
C ASN A 460 -31.80 15.20 10.82
N GLU A 461 -30.81 15.73 11.53
CA GLU A 461 -30.37 17.12 11.36
C GLU A 461 -29.80 17.36 9.96
N LEU A 462 -28.96 16.44 9.46
CA LEU A 462 -28.39 16.50 8.12
C LEU A 462 -29.48 16.56 7.04
N ALA A 463 -30.52 15.72 7.15
CA ALA A 463 -31.65 15.73 6.22
C ALA A 463 -32.36 17.10 6.20
N GLY A 464 -32.58 17.72 7.36
CA GLY A 464 -33.12 19.08 7.41
C GLY A 464 -32.22 20.14 6.77
N TYR A 465 -30.89 19.98 6.85
CA TYR A 465 -29.95 20.87 6.17
C TYR A 465 -29.94 20.65 4.66
N THR A 466 -30.08 19.42 4.17
CA THR A 466 -30.18 19.15 2.72
C THR A 466 -31.52 19.62 2.14
N ASP A 467 -32.61 19.51 2.89
CA ASP A 467 -33.92 20.07 2.52
C ASP A 467 -33.79 21.60 2.25
N THR A 468 -33.12 22.29 3.17
CA THR A 468 -32.92 23.74 3.09
C THR A 468 -32.00 24.12 1.92
N LEU A 469 -30.90 23.39 1.75
CA LEU A 469 -29.97 23.58 0.64
C LEU A 469 -30.67 23.38 -0.72
N LYS A 470 -31.46 22.32 -0.85
CA LYS A 470 -32.27 22.04 -2.03
C LYS A 470 -33.23 23.18 -2.33
N GLN A 471 -33.96 23.67 -1.33
CA GLN A 471 -34.89 24.78 -1.47
C GLN A 471 -34.20 26.06 -1.99
N ASP A 472 -33.00 26.36 -1.51
CA ASP A 472 -32.24 27.53 -1.96
C ASP A 472 -31.79 27.40 -3.41
N VAL A 473 -31.29 26.23 -3.80
CA VAL A 473 -30.92 25.95 -5.20
C VAL A 473 -32.15 26.06 -6.11
N ASP A 474 -33.30 25.52 -5.71
CA ASP A 474 -34.56 25.57 -6.46
C ASP A 474 -35.09 27.00 -6.63
N SER A 475 -34.95 27.83 -5.59
CA SER A 475 -35.34 29.24 -5.63
C SER A 475 -34.38 30.13 -6.44
N GLY A 476 -33.20 29.61 -6.77
CA GLY A 476 -32.14 30.33 -7.48
C GLY A 476 -31.25 31.21 -6.58
N ASP A 477 -31.40 31.14 -5.25
CA ASP A 477 -30.54 31.86 -4.30
C ASP A 477 -29.21 31.14 -4.08
N LEU A 478 -28.33 31.20 -5.08
CA LEU A 478 -27.02 30.54 -5.03
C LEU A 478 -26.07 31.12 -3.98
N ALA A 479 -26.34 32.31 -3.44
CA ALA A 479 -25.54 32.89 -2.37
C ALA A 479 -25.87 32.22 -1.04
N LYS A 480 -27.16 32.05 -0.74
CA LYS A 480 -27.63 31.32 0.44
C LYS A 480 -27.30 29.83 0.33
N ALA A 481 -27.47 29.23 -0.86
CA ALA A 481 -27.11 27.84 -1.13
C ALA A 481 -25.63 27.53 -0.81
N LYS A 482 -24.69 28.46 -1.01
CA LYS A 482 -23.28 28.25 -0.61
C LYS A 482 -23.08 28.14 0.91
N GLN A 483 -23.86 28.91 1.68
CA GLN A 483 -23.80 28.88 3.15
C GLN A 483 -24.46 27.60 3.68
N ASP A 484 -25.61 27.25 3.12
CA ASP A 484 -26.36 26.06 3.52
C ASP A 484 -25.66 24.77 3.05
N TRP A 485 -24.94 24.81 1.91
CA TRP A 485 -24.05 23.73 1.47
C TRP A 485 -22.96 23.46 2.50
N LEU A 486 -22.28 24.51 2.97
CA LEU A 486 -21.22 24.33 3.96
C LEU A 486 -21.80 23.78 5.27
N THR A 487 -22.97 24.27 5.69
CA THR A 487 -23.63 23.79 6.91
C THR A 487 -23.98 22.29 6.82
N ALA A 488 -24.59 21.87 5.71
CA ALA A 488 -24.95 20.47 5.47
C ALA A 488 -23.70 19.57 5.32
N HIS A 489 -22.70 20.00 4.54
CA HIS A 489 -21.48 19.22 4.31
C HIS A 489 -20.65 19.05 5.60
N LEU A 490 -20.58 20.08 6.45
CA LEU A 490 -19.95 19.95 7.77
C LEU A 490 -20.76 19.05 8.71
N ALA A 491 -22.10 19.08 8.65
CA ALA A 491 -22.93 18.15 9.43
C ALA A 491 -22.65 16.69 9.02
N TYR A 492 -22.56 16.40 7.73
CA TYR A 492 -22.17 15.09 7.22
C TYR A 492 -20.79 14.66 7.74
N ASN A 493 -19.80 15.52 7.63
CA ASN A 493 -18.43 15.22 8.03
C ASN A 493 -18.23 15.07 9.56
N ARG A 494 -19.11 15.66 10.38
CA ARG A 494 -19.11 15.45 11.86
C ARG A 494 -19.58 14.06 12.26
N LEU A 495 -20.42 13.43 11.45
CA LEU A 495 -20.77 12.02 11.63
C LEU A 495 -19.53 11.11 11.50
N GLY A 496 -18.42 11.64 10.97
CA GLY A 496 -17.27 10.84 10.56
C GLY A 496 -17.67 9.85 9.46
N ALA A 497 -18.76 10.10 8.73
CA ALA A 497 -19.40 9.27 7.70
C ALA A 497 -19.55 7.76 8.01
N ALA A 498 -19.57 7.36 9.29
CA ALA A 498 -19.61 5.97 9.76
C ALA A 498 -18.72 4.99 8.93
N TYR A 499 -17.57 5.49 8.42
CA TYR A 499 -16.62 4.88 7.50
C TYR A 499 -16.88 3.40 7.18
N GLY A 500 -17.56 3.11 6.07
CA GLY A 500 -17.91 1.75 5.64
C GLY A 500 -19.34 1.31 5.97
N THR A 501 -19.93 1.81 7.07
CA THR A 501 -21.30 1.50 7.50
C THR A 501 -22.36 2.16 6.61
N PHE A 502 -22.07 3.33 6.04
CA PHE A 502 -22.97 3.97 5.07
C PHE A 502 -22.95 3.26 3.71
N GLY A 503 -21.98 2.37 3.46
CA GLY A 503 -21.88 1.58 2.24
C GLY A 503 -21.92 2.46 0.99
N ASP A 504 -22.75 2.07 0.02
CA ASP A 504 -22.90 2.78 -1.25
C ASP A 504 -23.46 4.21 -1.11
N TRP A 505 -24.05 4.57 0.04
CA TRP A 505 -24.55 5.92 0.26
C TRP A 505 -23.44 6.95 0.34
N ASP A 506 -22.30 6.60 0.94
CA ASP A 506 -21.16 7.53 1.10
C ASP A 506 -20.63 7.98 -0.27
N ALA A 507 -20.45 7.04 -1.20
CA ALA A 507 -20.00 7.35 -2.55
C ALA A 507 -20.97 8.25 -3.34
N LYS A 508 -22.28 8.18 -3.05
CA LYS A 508 -23.28 9.04 -3.71
C LYS A 508 -23.35 10.43 -3.09
N ILE A 509 -23.24 10.51 -1.76
CA ILE A 509 -23.43 11.74 -0.97
C ILE A 509 -22.15 12.58 -0.97
N ASP A 510 -20.98 11.98 -0.80
CA ASP A 510 -19.70 12.69 -0.63
C ASP A 510 -18.56 12.12 -1.51
N GLY A 511 -18.93 11.42 -2.59
CA GLY A 511 -17.99 10.84 -3.53
C GLY A 511 -17.08 11.86 -4.23
N ARG A 512 -15.78 11.56 -4.29
CA ARG A 512 -14.77 12.40 -4.95
C ARG A 512 -14.59 12.02 -6.42
N ALA A 513 -14.43 13.04 -7.26
CA ALA A 513 -14.24 12.90 -8.70
C ALA A 513 -12.91 12.26 -9.10
N ASP A 514 -11.90 12.23 -8.23
CA ASP A 514 -10.57 11.66 -8.54
C ASP A 514 -10.59 10.15 -8.80
N SER A 515 -11.58 9.45 -8.24
CA SER A 515 -11.82 8.02 -8.48
C SER A 515 -12.52 7.74 -9.82
N LEU A 516 -13.10 8.75 -10.46
CA LEU A 516 -13.94 8.60 -11.66
C LEU A 516 -13.12 8.75 -12.97
N PRO A 517 -13.44 7.98 -14.02
CA PRO A 517 -12.75 8.03 -15.32
C PRO A 517 -12.62 9.43 -15.92
N ASP A 518 -13.71 10.21 -15.92
CA ASP A 518 -13.77 11.54 -16.53
C ASP A 518 -13.70 12.68 -15.51
N LYS A 519 -13.38 12.36 -14.24
CA LYS A 519 -13.22 13.31 -13.13
C LYS A 519 -14.46 14.18 -12.92
N VAL A 520 -14.28 15.51 -12.80
CA VAL A 520 -15.38 16.47 -12.57
C VAL A 520 -16.37 16.55 -13.75
N GLN A 521 -16.03 15.94 -14.89
CA GLN A 521 -16.90 15.86 -16.07
C GLN A 521 -17.59 14.49 -16.17
N ASP A 522 -17.33 13.59 -15.24
CA ASP A 522 -17.96 12.28 -15.22
C ASP A 522 -19.45 12.40 -14.89
N LYS A 523 -20.27 11.61 -15.59
CA LYS A 523 -21.72 11.58 -15.39
C LYS A 523 -22.10 11.03 -14.00
N ASP A 524 -21.21 10.23 -13.41
CA ASP A 524 -21.41 9.62 -12.10
C ASP A 524 -20.88 10.51 -10.97
N PHE A 525 -20.40 11.73 -11.27
CA PHE A 525 -20.00 12.69 -10.24
C PHE A 525 -21.24 13.38 -9.65
N THR A 526 -21.64 12.97 -8.45
CA THR A 526 -22.83 13.45 -7.72
C THR A 526 -22.47 13.98 -6.32
N GLY A 527 -23.48 14.29 -5.50
CA GLY A 527 -23.29 14.60 -4.08
C GLY A 527 -22.77 16.02 -3.77
N PHE A 528 -22.28 16.20 -2.55
CA PHE A 528 -21.77 17.46 -2.02
C PHE A 528 -20.68 18.04 -2.90
N HIS A 529 -19.68 17.25 -3.29
CA HIS A 529 -18.57 17.73 -4.12
C HIS A 529 -18.98 18.13 -5.54
N ARG A 530 -19.95 17.44 -6.15
CA ARG A 530 -20.50 17.87 -7.46
C ARG A 530 -21.24 19.20 -7.33
N LEU A 531 -22.02 19.37 -6.27
CA LEU A 531 -22.77 20.59 -6.02
C LEU A 531 -21.82 21.75 -5.69
N GLU A 532 -20.77 21.48 -4.91
CA GLU A 532 -19.67 22.41 -4.63
C GLU A 532 -19.03 22.92 -5.93
N TYR A 533 -18.61 21.99 -6.80
CA TYR A 533 -18.00 22.35 -8.06
C TYR A 533 -18.87 23.34 -8.84
N GLY A 534 -20.16 23.03 -8.97
CA GLY A 534 -21.11 23.88 -9.69
C GLY A 534 -21.32 25.27 -9.05
N LEU A 535 -21.55 25.31 -7.74
CA LEU A 535 -21.77 26.54 -6.98
C LEU A 535 -20.57 27.51 -7.07
N TRP A 536 -19.35 26.99 -7.02
CA TRP A 536 -18.13 27.81 -7.06
C TRP A 536 -17.55 28.04 -8.47
N HIS A 537 -18.06 27.35 -9.50
CA HIS A 537 -17.66 27.56 -10.90
C HIS A 537 -18.72 28.27 -11.76
N GLY A 538 -19.79 28.78 -11.15
CA GLY A 538 -20.75 29.66 -11.81
C GLY A 538 -21.77 28.94 -12.68
N GLU A 539 -22.05 27.67 -12.39
CA GLU A 539 -23.17 26.95 -13.00
C GLU A 539 -24.51 27.60 -12.60
N ALA A 540 -25.50 27.57 -13.51
CA ALA A 540 -26.81 28.15 -13.24
C ALA A 540 -27.61 27.30 -12.25
N ALA A 541 -28.51 27.92 -11.48
CA ALA A 541 -29.38 27.20 -10.55
C ALA A 541 -30.14 26.04 -11.22
N ALA A 542 -30.67 26.28 -12.42
CA ALA A 542 -31.37 25.25 -13.20
C ALA A 542 -30.52 24.01 -13.54
N SER A 543 -29.20 24.15 -13.68
CA SER A 543 -28.30 22.99 -13.85
C SER A 543 -27.94 22.29 -12.55
N LEU A 544 -28.08 22.98 -11.40
CA LEU A 544 -27.74 22.45 -10.08
C LEU A 544 -28.93 21.83 -9.35
N THR A 545 -30.16 22.26 -9.65
CA THR A 545 -31.41 21.66 -9.13
C THR A 545 -31.41 20.13 -9.15
N PRO A 546 -31.17 19.44 -10.29
CA PRO A 546 -31.18 17.98 -10.29
C PRO A 546 -30.08 17.33 -9.43
N ILE A 547 -28.97 18.04 -9.20
CA ILE A 547 -27.88 17.56 -8.32
C ILE A 547 -28.28 17.73 -6.85
N ALA A 548 -28.86 18.87 -6.49
CA ALA A 548 -29.34 19.12 -5.14
C ALA A 548 -30.51 18.20 -4.76
N ASP A 549 -31.43 17.95 -5.70
CA ASP A 549 -32.52 16.98 -5.55
C ASP A 549 -32.00 15.56 -5.29
N GLN A 550 -30.97 15.15 -6.04
CA GLN A 550 -30.37 13.82 -5.89
C GLN A 550 -29.63 13.69 -4.55
N LEU A 551 -28.85 14.71 -4.15
CA LEU A 551 -28.17 14.73 -2.86
C LEU A 551 -29.17 14.62 -1.69
N ASP A 552 -30.24 15.40 -1.73
CA ASP A 552 -31.29 15.36 -0.71
C ASP A 552 -31.97 13.97 -0.67
N THR A 553 -32.32 13.43 -1.84
CA THR A 553 -32.88 12.07 -1.96
C THR A 553 -31.94 11.01 -1.38
N ASP A 554 -30.64 11.12 -1.64
CA ASP A 554 -29.66 10.15 -1.14
C ASP A 554 -29.48 10.25 0.38
N VAL A 555 -29.51 11.45 0.95
CA VAL A 555 -29.45 11.65 2.41
C VAL A 555 -30.70 11.10 3.10
N HIS A 556 -31.91 11.39 2.59
CA HIS A 556 -33.14 10.79 3.12
C HIS A 556 -33.18 9.26 2.93
N GLY A 557 -32.60 8.75 1.84
CA GLY A 557 -32.38 7.34 1.61
C GLY A 557 -31.50 6.70 2.70
N LEU A 558 -30.37 7.34 3.02
CA LEU A 558 -29.49 6.93 4.11
C LEU A 558 -30.21 6.93 5.46
N VAL A 559 -30.99 7.97 5.78
CA VAL A 559 -31.81 8.03 7.01
C VAL A 559 -32.76 6.83 7.10
N GLY A 560 -33.44 6.50 5.99
CA GLY A 560 -34.38 5.38 5.93
C GLY A 560 -33.72 4.00 6.03
N ASP A 561 -32.49 3.85 5.53
CA ASP A 561 -31.74 2.60 5.56
C ASP A 561 -30.87 2.43 6.81
N TRP A 562 -30.55 3.51 7.53
CA TRP A 562 -29.70 3.50 8.72
C TRP A 562 -30.07 2.44 9.77
N PRO A 563 -31.35 2.21 10.13
CA PRO A 563 -31.72 1.18 11.10
C PRO A 563 -31.37 -0.25 10.68
N LYS A 564 -31.04 -0.49 9.40
CA LYS A 564 -30.69 -1.80 8.84
C LYS A 564 -29.18 -1.96 8.66
N GLN A 565 -28.39 -0.91 8.86
CA GLN A 565 -26.94 -0.96 8.64
C GLN A 565 -26.24 -1.73 9.76
N ASP A 566 -25.46 -2.72 9.33
CA ASP A 566 -24.65 -3.52 10.24
C ASP A 566 -23.39 -2.75 10.62
N PHE A 567 -23.02 -2.79 11.89
CA PHE A 567 -21.88 -2.06 12.42
C PHE A 567 -21.06 -3.06 13.19
N ASP A 568 -19.88 -3.37 12.66
CA ASP A 568 -18.93 -4.22 13.36
C ASP A 568 -18.43 -3.44 14.59
N PRO A 569 -18.64 -3.94 15.83
CA PRO A 569 -18.16 -3.27 17.03
C PRO A 569 -16.65 -3.00 16.96
N ALA A 570 -15.87 -3.86 16.29
CA ALA A 570 -14.43 -3.72 16.12
C ALA A 570 -14.01 -2.49 15.30
N ASP A 571 -14.92 -1.87 14.55
CA ASP A 571 -14.64 -0.66 13.79
C ASP A 571 -14.52 0.58 14.69
N LEU A 572 -15.18 0.63 15.85
CA LEU A 572 -15.19 1.81 16.72
C LEU A 572 -13.77 2.27 17.10
N PRO A 573 -12.88 1.40 17.62
CA PRO A 573 -11.48 1.77 17.89
C PRO A 573 -10.71 2.23 16.64
N LEU A 574 -10.94 1.59 15.49
CA LEU A 574 -10.29 1.93 14.22
C LEU A 574 -10.68 3.36 13.77
N ARG A 575 -11.97 3.70 13.87
CA ARG A 575 -12.48 5.00 13.40
C ARG A 575 -11.90 6.18 14.16
N ALA A 576 -11.51 5.99 15.41
CA ALA A 576 -10.86 7.03 16.21
C ALA A 576 -9.56 7.55 15.56
N HIS A 577 -8.88 6.72 14.75
CA HIS A 577 -7.68 7.09 14.01
C HIS A 577 -7.99 7.54 12.58
N GLU A 578 -8.74 6.73 11.82
CA GLU A 578 -8.90 6.88 10.37
C GLU A 578 -9.62 8.18 9.95
N ILE A 579 -10.56 8.69 10.76
CA ILE A 579 -11.27 9.94 10.45
C ILE A 579 -10.27 11.10 10.24
N LEU A 580 -9.27 11.20 11.13
CA LEU A 580 -8.24 12.23 11.06
C LEU A 580 -7.12 11.88 10.08
N GLU A 581 -6.88 10.60 9.80
CA GLU A 581 -5.94 10.19 8.76
C GLU A 581 -6.43 10.66 7.39
N ASN A 582 -7.73 10.48 7.10
CA ASN A 582 -8.34 11.01 5.89
C ASN A 582 -8.35 12.55 5.86
N ALA A 583 -8.52 13.20 7.01
CA ALA A 583 -8.38 14.65 7.10
C ALA A 583 -6.96 15.10 6.70
N LEU A 584 -5.93 14.38 7.14
CA LEU A 584 -4.54 14.63 6.73
C LEU A 584 -4.36 14.41 5.22
N GLN A 585 -4.91 13.32 4.69
CA GLN A 585 -4.75 12.92 3.29
C GLN A 585 -5.45 13.86 2.31
N PHE A 586 -6.68 14.28 2.62
CA PHE A 586 -7.55 14.98 1.67
C PHE A 586 -7.78 16.45 2.03
N GLN A 587 -7.97 16.76 3.31
CA GLN A 587 -8.39 18.09 3.72
C GLN A 587 -7.22 19.06 3.89
N LEU A 588 -6.14 18.61 4.54
CA LEU A 588 -4.94 19.42 4.73
C LEU A 588 -4.11 19.59 3.44
N THR A 589 -4.25 18.67 2.49
CA THR A 589 -3.65 18.78 1.15
C THR A 589 -4.44 19.75 0.25
N GLY A 590 -5.76 19.85 0.48
CA GLY A 590 -6.70 20.54 -0.39
C GLY A 590 -7.21 19.66 -1.54
N ASP A 591 -6.93 18.36 -1.52
CA ASP A 591 -7.31 17.42 -2.59
C ASP A 591 -8.84 17.15 -2.66
N ALA A 592 -9.58 17.53 -1.62
CA ALA A 592 -11.04 17.51 -1.59
C ALA A 592 -11.69 18.90 -1.77
N ASP A 593 -10.92 19.91 -2.19
CA ASP A 593 -11.46 21.25 -2.50
C ASP A 593 -11.94 21.33 -3.95
N TYR A 594 -13.24 21.49 -4.17
CA TYR A 594 -13.83 21.70 -5.50
C TYR A 594 -14.19 23.16 -5.76
N GLY A 595 -13.59 24.09 -4.99
CA GLY A 595 -13.65 25.53 -5.21
C GLY A 595 -14.13 26.30 -3.99
N SER A 596 -14.64 25.63 -2.95
CA SER A 596 -15.16 26.29 -1.75
C SER A 596 -14.06 26.90 -0.88
N GLY A 597 -12.85 26.34 -0.88
CA GLY A 597 -11.79 26.74 0.04
C GLY A 597 -12.03 26.32 1.48
N THR A 598 -12.98 25.39 1.73
CA THR A 598 -13.47 25.09 3.08
C THR A 598 -12.92 23.80 3.69
N THR A 599 -11.91 23.16 3.08
CA THR A 599 -11.38 21.87 3.56
C THR A 599 -10.87 21.91 5.00
N LEU A 600 -10.35 23.04 5.49
CA LEU A 600 -9.96 23.17 6.90
C LEU A 600 -11.16 23.23 7.85
N ALA A 601 -12.31 23.73 7.39
CA ALA A 601 -13.56 23.62 8.12
C ALA A 601 -14.02 22.14 8.19
N THR A 602 -13.86 21.41 7.09
CA THR A 602 -14.13 19.97 7.04
C THR A 602 -13.22 19.19 8.00
N ALA A 603 -11.93 19.52 8.07
CA ALA A 603 -11.01 18.94 9.05
C ALA A 603 -11.45 19.21 10.51
N ASP A 604 -12.05 20.36 10.79
CA ASP A 604 -12.60 20.70 12.11
C ASP A 604 -13.85 19.85 12.43
N ALA A 605 -14.70 19.61 11.42
CA ALA A 605 -15.81 18.66 11.53
C ALA A 605 -15.34 17.22 11.76
N ASN A 606 -14.30 16.76 11.04
CA ASN A 606 -13.71 15.44 11.24
C ASN A 606 -13.08 15.29 12.64
N LEU A 607 -12.46 16.36 13.16
CA LEU A 607 -11.97 16.40 14.54
C LEU A 607 -13.09 16.28 15.56
N ALA A 608 -14.24 16.93 15.32
CA ALA A 608 -15.41 16.75 16.18
C ALA A 608 -15.91 15.31 16.15
N GLY A 609 -16.07 14.70 14.96
CA GLY A 609 -16.47 13.29 14.85
C GLY A 609 -15.52 12.33 15.56
N THR A 610 -14.22 12.59 15.48
CA THR A 610 -13.20 11.80 16.21
C THR A 610 -13.36 11.91 17.72
N ARG A 611 -13.67 13.10 18.24
CA ARG A 611 -13.94 13.28 19.67
C ARG A 611 -15.19 12.53 20.13
N GLU A 612 -16.21 12.44 19.29
CA GLU A 612 -17.43 11.69 19.60
C GLU A 612 -17.17 10.19 19.67
N VAL A 613 -16.44 9.63 18.70
CA VAL A 613 -16.00 8.22 18.73
C VAL A 613 -15.17 7.95 19.99
N LEU A 614 -14.19 8.80 20.30
CA LEU A 614 -13.39 8.67 21.50
C LEU A 614 -14.21 8.77 22.79
N SER A 615 -15.28 9.56 22.80
CA SER A 615 -16.10 9.75 23.99
C SER A 615 -16.78 8.45 24.44
N VAL A 616 -17.29 7.65 23.49
CA VAL A 616 -18.01 6.41 23.79
C VAL A 616 -17.08 5.27 24.22
N ILE A 617 -15.85 5.22 23.69
CA ILE A 617 -14.84 4.21 24.04
C ILE A 617 -13.91 4.66 25.19
N ARG A 618 -14.01 5.91 25.64
CA ARG A 618 -13.14 6.47 26.68
C ARG A 618 -13.04 5.64 27.96
N PRO A 619 -14.14 5.08 28.51
CA PRO A 619 -14.04 4.23 29.71
C PRO A 619 -13.16 2.99 29.49
N LEU A 620 -13.17 2.43 28.28
CA LEU A 620 -12.39 1.26 27.92
C LEU A 620 -10.90 1.59 27.78
N ILE A 621 -10.57 2.75 27.19
CA ILE A 621 -9.19 3.25 27.11
C ILE A 621 -8.67 3.59 28.50
N GLN A 622 -9.44 4.33 29.30
CA GLN A 622 -9.06 4.77 30.65
C GLN A 622 -8.69 3.60 31.58
N ALA A 623 -9.36 2.47 31.43
CA ALA A 623 -9.09 1.26 32.22
C ALA A 623 -7.75 0.57 31.84
N ARG A 624 -7.23 0.82 30.64
CA ARG A 624 -6.07 0.12 30.06
C ARG A 624 -4.86 1.01 29.92
N ASP A 625 -5.04 2.24 29.43
CA ASP A 625 -3.98 3.23 29.27
C ASP A 625 -4.45 4.66 29.65
N PRO A 626 -4.47 4.98 30.96
CA PRO A 626 -4.84 6.31 31.43
C PRO A 626 -3.85 7.40 31.01
N GLN A 627 -2.59 7.06 30.74
CA GLN A 627 -1.56 8.03 30.33
C GLN A 627 -1.66 8.34 28.85
N GLY A 628 -1.83 7.32 27.99
CA GLY A 628 -2.08 7.51 26.57
C GLY A 628 -3.35 8.32 26.31
N LEU A 629 -4.42 8.08 27.08
CA LEU A 629 -5.63 8.90 26.98
C LEU A 629 -5.38 10.39 27.24
N GLN A 630 -4.56 10.73 28.25
CA GLN A 630 -4.17 12.12 28.52
C GLN A 630 -3.35 12.73 27.37
N GLN A 631 -2.50 11.94 26.71
CA GLN A 631 -1.75 12.41 25.55
C GLN A 631 -2.65 12.65 24.35
N ILE A 632 -3.60 11.73 24.09
CA ILE A 632 -4.62 11.90 23.06
C ILE A 632 -5.40 13.22 23.29
N ASP A 633 -5.88 13.47 24.50
CA ASP A 633 -6.59 14.71 24.85
C ASP A 633 -5.72 15.96 24.59
N THR A 634 -4.45 15.90 24.98
CA THR A 634 -3.50 16.99 24.80
C THR A 634 -3.31 17.31 23.32
N TRP A 635 -3.12 16.30 22.48
CA TRP A 635 -2.89 16.48 21.05
C TRP A 635 -4.16 16.83 20.28
N LEU A 636 -5.34 16.33 20.66
CA LEU A 636 -6.63 16.77 20.12
C LEU A 636 -6.81 18.27 20.33
N ASN A 637 -6.56 18.75 21.55
CA ASN A 637 -6.70 20.17 21.89
C ASN A 637 -5.65 21.03 21.19
N ARG A 638 -4.42 20.52 21.05
CA ARG A 638 -3.35 21.21 20.32
C ARG A 638 -3.66 21.31 18.82
N PHE A 639 -4.18 20.24 18.22
CA PHE A 639 -4.60 20.25 16.83
C PHE A 639 -5.77 21.21 16.63
N ALA A 640 -6.82 21.15 17.45
CA ALA A 640 -7.93 22.10 17.41
C ALA A 640 -7.45 23.55 17.48
N THR A 641 -6.57 23.85 18.45
CA THR A 641 -6.01 25.20 18.61
C THR A 641 -5.21 25.63 17.39
N THR A 642 -4.43 24.73 16.78
CA THR A 642 -3.65 25.04 15.58
C THR A 642 -4.56 25.23 14.37
N LEU A 643 -5.58 24.39 14.21
CA LEU A 643 -6.55 24.46 13.11
C LEU A 643 -7.33 25.76 13.13
N THR A 644 -7.80 26.18 14.30
CA THR A 644 -8.54 27.45 14.46
C THR A 644 -7.72 28.70 14.10
N THR A 645 -6.38 28.63 14.01
CA THR A 645 -5.58 29.77 13.51
C THR A 645 -5.83 30.09 12.04
N ALA A 646 -6.37 29.14 11.27
CA ALA A 646 -6.79 29.33 9.89
C ALA A 646 -8.23 29.87 9.77
N LYS A 647 -8.94 30.03 10.90
CA LYS A 647 -10.31 30.55 10.94
C LYS A 647 -10.30 32.05 11.20
N HIS A 648 -11.01 32.81 10.37
CA HIS A 648 -11.16 34.25 10.47
C HIS A 648 -12.28 34.64 11.45
N PRO A 649 -12.26 35.87 12.01
CA PRO A 649 -13.30 36.34 12.94
C PRO A 649 -14.72 36.37 12.37
N ASP A 650 -14.85 36.46 11.05
CA ASP A 650 -16.14 36.41 10.33
C ASP A 650 -16.64 34.96 10.11
N GLY A 651 -15.91 33.96 10.61
CA GLY A 651 -16.24 32.55 10.51
C GLY A 651 -15.73 31.86 9.24
N THR A 652 -15.15 32.61 8.29
CA THR A 652 -14.54 32.04 7.09
C THR A 652 -13.20 31.37 7.38
N TRP A 653 -12.72 30.54 6.46
CA TRP A 653 -11.48 29.78 6.62
C TRP A 653 -10.49 30.17 5.52
N THR A 654 -9.20 30.24 5.88
CA THR A 654 -8.13 30.32 4.90
C THR A 654 -8.08 29.01 4.12
N PRO A 655 -8.19 29.02 2.77
CA PRO A 655 -8.09 27.79 2.00
C PRO A 655 -6.76 27.09 2.22
N ALA A 656 -6.75 25.75 2.28
CA ALA A 656 -5.54 24.98 2.53
C ALA A 656 -4.41 25.36 1.56
N ALA A 657 -4.74 25.54 0.27
CA ALA A 657 -3.82 25.97 -0.79
C ALA A 657 -3.17 27.35 -0.57
N GLN A 658 -3.77 28.20 0.25
CA GLN A 658 -3.33 29.58 0.52
C GLN A 658 -2.62 29.73 1.87
N LEU A 659 -2.55 28.67 2.68
CA LEU A 659 -1.78 28.66 3.91
C LEU A 659 -0.31 28.98 3.63
N ASP A 660 0.29 29.81 4.49
CA ASP A 660 1.74 29.98 4.45
C ASP A 660 2.45 28.65 4.78
N PRO A 661 3.67 28.42 4.25
CA PRO A 661 4.37 27.16 4.45
C PRO A 661 4.58 26.77 5.93
N THR A 662 4.72 27.75 6.83
CA THR A 662 4.97 27.51 8.25
C THR A 662 3.68 27.05 8.94
N ALA A 663 2.56 27.72 8.68
CA ALA A 663 1.25 27.30 9.18
C ALA A 663 0.90 25.89 8.69
N ARG A 664 1.12 25.61 7.39
CA ARG A 664 0.89 24.27 6.83
C ARG A 664 1.76 23.21 7.50
N GLN A 665 3.06 23.46 7.69
CA GLN A 665 3.95 22.53 8.39
C GLN A 665 3.51 22.29 9.83
N LYS A 666 3.06 23.33 10.53
CA LYS A 666 2.60 23.22 11.91
C LYS A 666 1.30 22.41 12.02
N LEU A 667 0.35 22.62 11.10
CA LEU A 667 -0.87 21.83 11.01
C LEU A 667 -0.55 20.36 10.75
N ASN A 668 0.22 20.07 9.70
CA ASN A 668 0.59 18.70 9.34
C ASN A 668 1.37 18.01 10.47
N GLY A 669 2.32 18.70 11.11
CA GLY A 669 3.08 18.14 12.21
C GLY A 669 2.24 17.87 13.47
N THR A 670 1.27 18.75 13.75
CA THR A 670 0.38 18.56 14.90
C THR A 670 -0.63 17.45 14.66
N LEU A 671 -1.19 17.34 13.45
CA LEU A 671 -2.09 16.24 13.09
C LEU A 671 -1.34 14.91 12.99
N GLY A 672 -0.14 14.90 12.41
CA GLY A 672 0.70 13.69 12.34
C GLY A 672 1.01 13.13 13.72
N GLU A 673 1.41 13.97 14.67
CA GLU A 673 1.64 13.51 16.05
C GLU A 673 0.35 13.07 16.74
N LEU A 674 -0.77 13.76 16.52
CA LEU A 674 -2.08 13.30 17.03
C LEU A 674 -2.43 11.91 16.48
N LEU A 675 -2.16 11.64 15.19
CA LEU A 675 -2.39 10.33 14.58
C LEU A 675 -1.52 9.24 15.21
N GLU A 676 -0.26 9.53 15.54
CA GLU A 676 0.61 8.59 16.29
C GLU A 676 0.01 8.23 17.66
N GLN A 677 -0.56 9.21 18.37
CA GLN A 677 -1.23 8.93 19.66
C GLN A 677 -2.52 8.11 19.48
N LEU A 678 -3.28 8.38 18.41
CA LEU A 678 -4.52 7.66 18.10
C LEU A 678 -4.27 6.24 17.57
N ALA A 679 -3.12 5.99 16.94
CA ALA A 679 -2.76 4.70 16.35
C ALA A 679 -2.69 3.55 17.37
N VAL A 680 -2.57 3.86 18.67
CA VAL A 680 -2.56 2.88 19.76
C VAL A 680 -3.97 2.38 20.10
N VAL A 681 -5.01 3.17 19.83
CA VAL A 681 -6.39 2.88 20.25
C VAL A 681 -6.93 1.57 19.64
N PRO A 682 -6.75 1.27 18.34
CA PRO A 682 -7.18 0.01 17.76
C PRO A 682 -6.59 -1.21 18.46
N ASP A 683 -5.26 -1.25 18.63
CA ASP A 683 -4.56 -2.38 19.27
C ASP A 683 -4.99 -2.54 20.74
N LEU A 684 -5.18 -1.43 21.45
CA LEU A 684 -5.59 -1.41 22.85
C LEU A 684 -6.99 -1.98 23.07
N LEU A 685 -7.88 -1.79 22.09
CA LEU A 685 -9.29 -2.19 22.13
C LEU A 685 -9.60 -3.28 21.10
N GLU A 686 -8.60 -4.03 20.67
CA GLU A 686 -8.81 -5.18 19.81
C GLU A 686 -9.54 -6.31 20.56
N ILE A 687 -10.55 -6.88 19.90
CA ILE A 687 -11.30 -8.03 20.42
C ILE A 687 -10.38 -9.26 20.38
N ARG A 688 -9.99 -9.76 21.56
CA ARG A 688 -9.10 -10.91 21.69
C ARG A 688 -9.86 -12.12 22.20
N LYS A 689 -9.63 -13.30 21.61
CA LYS A 689 -10.20 -14.59 22.07
C LYS A 689 -9.48 -15.16 23.31
N ALA A 690 -8.90 -14.27 24.10
CA ALA A 690 -8.17 -14.59 25.32
C ALA A 690 -9.10 -15.01 26.47
N THR A 691 -10.38 -14.60 26.44
CA THR A 691 -11.42 -14.95 27.41
C THR A 691 -12.24 -16.16 27.00
#